data_AF-A0A7T1I1T0-F1
#
_entry.id   AF-A0A7T1I1T0-F1
#
_cell.length_a   1.000
_cell.length_b   1.000
_cell.length_c   1.000
_cell.angle_alpha   90.00
_cell.angle_beta   90.00
_cell.angle_gamma   90.00
#
_symmetry.space_group_name_H-M   'P 1'
#
loop_
_entity.id
_entity.type
_entity.pdbx_description
1 polymer ?
#
loop_
_entity_poly.entity_id
_entity_poly.type
_entity_poly.pdbx_seq_one_letter_code
_entity_poly.pdbx_strand_id
1 'polypeptide(L)'
;MWLPLAQLRALPLSPGALLALLNDLQRTPQRSGPIATAEELLLEIANLTTQQLRRALDERELEQALEALEALRQHVKALVAAQPEKAEPFWSRYGELLAQVAVRVHGAVFGTDGEAALEGERRAGICWDVSQALEAAASLPLVPPEWLPVYEQQLVQEGALAWRDRSEAEAGERSLDLFLRLAELLDPAPEWVTLACRDLLQARLEPLLQEAELDGEALGPVLERLARLRVLPERQEAFAAAVLRAKLALELIQIQRGTGRQDGLELVEAEWLDADVDPPGRPEASLPLELVLWGSQADSEQHSFDLAPFVDGDLEGAAAALEAFLEDQRRASQPAQRAALSLQRCLQQGDATLRLTGVAVLSQAAQQWQKALETRCQPLPAVAWRQGMVVELEPIELVLLLQLQQRRPALEEALVAMRRRHHDTAFWQEANPEGPMALWSAEAVLREWHRAGGFYASSHAPIESLLRWAQPALAALQQAQGWSAEASSQALALPLLEAGGIVATPGEGSLAESLGGLEVVYVGARWEAVQRAHRDGQPFVGEAFGLRCLPGPSSCHPMRPAAGFEDSLADCGSAVEQLHQQRPFDVLLAECGAYRLPLALAMQQRFGVRTVCGGGSVADWLQGRCMESAGGLDALGSPQA
;
A
#
# COMPACT_ATOMS: atom_id res chain seq x y z
N MET A 1 39.26 -44.63 -12.93
CA MET A 1 38.75 -45.99 -12.67
C MET A 1 37.62 -45.82 -11.67
N TRP A 2 36.37 -46.07 -12.06
CA TRP A 2 35.22 -45.84 -11.20
C TRP A 2 34.96 -47.10 -10.37
N LEU A 3 35.04 -46.98 -9.04
CA LEU A 3 34.83 -48.08 -8.11
C LEU A 3 33.33 -48.13 -7.72
N PRO A 4 32.70 -49.31 -7.66
CA PRO A 4 31.37 -49.48 -7.05
C PRO A 4 31.34 -48.96 -5.61
N LEU A 5 30.18 -48.48 -5.14
CA LEU A 5 30.02 -47.93 -3.79
C LEU A 5 30.47 -48.92 -2.69
N ALA A 6 30.21 -50.22 -2.88
CA ALA A 6 30.68 -51.26 -1.96
C ALA A 6 32.22 -51.33 -1.86
N GLN A 7 32.94 -51.06 -2.96
CA GLN A 7 34.40 -51.02 -2.96
C GLN A 7 34.92 -49.70 -2.38
N LEU A 8 34.22 -48.58 -2.60
CA LEU A 8 34.53 -47.30 -1.95
C LEU A 8 34.42 -47.40 -0.42
N ARG A 9 33.38 -48.06 0.10
CA ARG A 9 33.21 -48.36 1.53
C ARG A 9 34.32 -49.23 2.11
N ALA A 10 34.92 -50.09 1.30
CA ALA A 10 35.99 -51.00 1.73
C ALA A 10 37.39 -50.35 1.73
N LEU A 11 37.51 -49.11 1.27
CA LEU A 11 38.77 -48.38 1.33
C LEU A 11 39.12 -48.06 2.79
N PRO A 12 40.39 -48.17 3.20
CA PRO A 12 40.84 -47.85 4.56
C PRO A 12 40.96 -46.32 4.76
N LEU A 13 39.88 -45.59 4.46
CA LEU A 13 39.78 -44.15 4.62
C LEU A 13 39.08 -43.83 5.95
N SER A 14 39.45 -42.68 6.54
CA SER A 14 38.66 -42.15 7.64
C SER A 14 37.26 -41.75 7.16
N PRO A 15 36.23 -41.74 8.01
CA PRO A 15 34.88 -41.31 7.62
C PRO A 15 34.85 -39.91 7.00
N GLY A 16 35.71 -38.99 7.45
CA GLY A 16 35.88 -37.66 6.85
C GLY A 16 36.47 -37.69 5.45
N ALA A 17 37.53 -38.46 5.24
CA ALA A 17 38.13 -38.62 3.92
C ALA A 17 37.20 -39.32 2.93
N LEU A 18 36.41 -40.29 3.40
CA LEU A 18 35.38 -40.93 2.60
C LEU A 18 34.26 -39.95 2.23
N LEU A 19 33.77 -39.14 3.17
CA LEU A 19 32.74 -38.12 2.89
C LEU A 19 33.21 -37.11 1.85
N ALA A 20 34.44 -36.59 1.98
CA ALA A 20 35.03 -35.66 1.02
C ALA A 20 35.09 -36.28 -0.39
N LEU A 21 35.57 -37.53 -0.49
CA LEU A 21 35.62 -38.27 -1.74
C LEU A 21 34.23 -38.43 -2.38
N LEU A 22 33.21 -38.76 -1.59
CA LEU A 22 31.85 -38.95 -2.11
C LEU A 22 31.22 -37.61 -2.56
N ASN A 23 31.47 -36.51 -1.85
CA ASN A 23 31.03 -35.17 -2.26
C ASN A 23 31.68 -34.73 -3.59
N ASP A 24 32.96 -35.02 -3.80
CA ASP A 24 33.65 -34.73 -5.06
C ASP A 24 33.08 -35.57 -6.22
N LEU A 25 32.76 -36.84 -5.95
CA LEU A 25 32.11 -37.72 -6.93
C LEU A 25 30.70 -37.23 -7.29
N GLN A 26 29.95 -36.67 -6.33
CA GLN A 26 28.62 -36.09 -6.58
C GLN A 26 28.68 -34.86 -7.51
N ARG A 27 29.70 -34.02 -7.37
CA ARG A 27 29.88 -32.78 -8.15
C ARG A 27 30.39 -33.02 -9.57
N THR A 28 30.92 -34.21 -9.85
CA THR A 28 31.49 -34.53 -11.16
C THR A 28 30.39 -34.98 -12.13
N PRO A 29 30.16 -34.30 -13.27
CA PRO A 29 29.11 -34.68 -14.22
C PRO A 29 29.36 -36.11 -14.76
N GLN A 30 28.37 -36.99 -14.56
CA GLN A 30 28.46 -38.42 -14.83
C GLN A 30 28.87 -38.69 -16.28
N ARG A 31 30.07 -39.25 -16.49
CA ARG A 31 30.45 -39.93 -17.74
C ARG A 31 30.17 -41.42 -17.58
N SER A 32 29.10 -41.87 -18.23
CA SER A 32 28.69 -43.24 -18.57
C SER A 32 29.56 -44.37 -17.97
N GLY A 33 29.15 -44.88 -16.82
CA GLY A 33 29.70 -46.08 -16.19
C GLY A 33 28.68 -46.71 -15.23
N PRO A 34 28.87 -47.98 -14.83
CA PRO A 34 27.99 -48.69 -13.89
C PRO A 34 28.26 -48.19 -12.46
N ILE A 35 27.80 -46.98 -12.17
CA ILE A 35 27.93 -46.32 -10.86
C ILE A 35 26.67 -46.65 -10.05
N ALA A 36 26.81 -46.68 -8.72
CA ALA A 36 25.68 -46.56 -7.80
C ALA A 36 24.73 -45.45 -8.28
N THR A 37 23.42 -45.62 -8.13
CA THR A 37 22.50 -44.55 -8.53
C THR A 37 22.84 -43.28 -7.74
N ALA A 38 22.62 -42.10 -8.32
CA ALA A 38 22.89 -40.83 -7.63
C ALA A 38 22.23 -40.77 -6.23
N GLU A 39 21.10 -41.46 -6.10
CA GLU A 39 20.37 -41.69 -4.86
C GLU A 39 21.14 -42.52 -3.82
N GLU A 40 21.75 -43.65 -4.22
CA GLU A 40 22.55 -44.48 -3.31
C GLU A 40 23.77 -43.72 -2.78
N LEU A 41 24.37 -42.87 -3.62
CA LEU A 41 25.47 -42.00 -3.23
C LEU A 41 25.02 -40.93 -2.22
N LEU A 42 23.91 -40.24 -2.50
CA LEU A 42 23.32 -39.24 -1.60
C LEU A 42 22.95 -39.83 -0.24
N LEU A 43 22.40 -41.05 -0.21
CA LEU A 43 22.03 -41.74 1.03
C LEU A 43 23.27 -42.04 1.87
N GLU A 44 24.36 -42.47 1.24
CA GLU A 44 25.62 -42.73 1.93
C GLU A 44 26.24 -41.45 2.51
N ILE A 45 26.24 -40.37 1.73
CA ILE A 45 26.71 -39.05 2.16
C ILE A 45 25.92 -38.57 3.38
N ALA A 46 24.59 -38.68 3.36
CA ALA A 46 23.74 -38.32 4.49
C ALA A 46 24.01 -39.19 5.74
N ASN A 47 24.25 -40.50 5.56
CA ASN A 47 24.58 -41.41 6.65
C ASN A 47 25.93 -41.07 7.29
N LEU A 48 26.97 -40.82 6.49
CA LEU A 48 28.30 -40.44 7.00
C LEU A 48 28.26 -39.08 7.71
N THR A 49 27.51 -38.12 7.17
CA THR A 49 27.30 -36.81 7.81
C THR A 49 26.57 -36.97 9.15
N THR A 50 25.57 -37.85 9.23
CA THR A 50 24.89 -38.19 10.49
C THR A 50 25.85 -38.80 11.52
N GLN A 51 26.78 -39.65 11.09
CA GLN A 51 27.79 -40.23 11.99
C GLN A 51 28.77 -39.18 12.50
N GLN A 52 29.22 -38.26 11.63
CA GLN A 52 30.08 -37.14 12.02
C GLN A 52 29.38 -36.22 13.03
N LEU A 53 28.11 -35.87 12.77
CA LEU A 53 27.30 -35.08 13.69
C LEU A 53 27.23 -35.71 15.08
N ARG A 54 26.92 -37.01 15.16
CA ARG A 54 26.83 -37.74 16.43
C ARG A 54 28.17 -37.75 17.16
N ARG A 55 29.24 -37.99 16.43
CA ARG A 55 30.59 -37.98 16.98
C ARG A 55 30.95 -36.60 17.54
N ALA A 56 30.67 -35.52 16.81
CA ALA A 56 30.91 -34.16 17.28
C ALA A 56 30.08 -33.83 18.53
N LEU A 57 28.84 -34.32 18.63
CA LEU A 57 28.03 -34.19 19.84
C LEU A 57 28.59 -34.99 21.03
N ASP A 58 29.14 -36.18 20.80
CA ASP A 58 29.77 -37.01 21.83
C ASP A 58 31.10 -36.41 22.31
N GLU A 59 31.90 -35.85 21.38
CA GLU A 59 33.17 -35.16 21.63
C GLU A 59 32.98 -33.71 22.12
N ARG A 60 31.72 -33.22 22.16
CA ARG A 60 31.33 -31.86 22.58
C ARG A 60 31.93 -30.74 21.73
N GLU A 61 32.17 -31.03 20.46
CA GLU A 61 32.62 -30.09 19.46
C GLU A 61 31.40 -29.45 18.78
N LEU A 62 30.75 -28.52 19.49
CA LEU A 62 29.45 -27.95 19.09
C LEU A 62 29.48 -27.25 17.73
N GLU A 63 30.57 -26.54 17.42
CA GLU A 63 30.77 -25.88 16.13
C GLU A 63 30.73 -26.90 14.98
N GLN A 64 31.50 -27.99 15.11
CA GLN A 64 31.52 -29.06 14.11
C GLN A 64 30.18 -29.79 14.02
N ALA A 65 29.47 -29.92 15.16
CA ALA A 65 28.12 -30.48 15.16
C ALA A 65 27.15 -29.59 14.36
N LEU A 66 27.20 -28.27 14.52
CA LEU A 66 26.34 -27.35 13.77
C LEU A 66 26.68 -27.33 12.27
N GLU A 67 27.97 -27.34 11.91
CA GLU A 67 28.42 -27.48 10.51
C GLU A 67 27.91 -28.78 9.88
N ALA A 68 28.05 -29.91 10.58
CA ALA A 68 27.55 -31.20 10.12
C ALA A 68 26.03 -31.25 10.01
N LEU A 69 25.30 -30.57 10.91
CA LEU A 69 23.85 -30.46 10.86
C LEU A 69 23.37 -29.70 9.62
N GLU A 70 24.00 -28.57 9.29
CA GLU A 70 23.66 -27.80 8.09
C GLU A 70 23.99 -28.57 6.81
N ALA A 71 25.15 -29.23 6.74
CA ALA A 71 25.48 -30.12 5.64
C ALA A 71 24.43 -31.25 5.48
N LEU A 72 24.02 -31.86 6.59
CA LEU A 72 23.00 -32.90 6.59
C LEU A 72 21.66 -32.37 6.06
N ARG A 73 21.26 -31.16 6.42
CA ARG A 73 20.03 -30.52 5.91
C ARG A 73 20.04 -30.43 4.38
N GLN A 74 21.16 -30.01 3.78
CA GLN A 74 21.30 -29.93 2.32
C GLN A 74 21.20 -31.31 1.66
N HIS A 75 21.84 -32.32 2.25
CA HIS A 75 21.77 -33.69 1.76
C HIS A 75 20.35 -34.28 1.87
N VAL A 76 19.63 -34.00 2.96
CA VAL A 76 18.23 -34.42 3.13
C VAL A 76 17.32 -33.73 2.11
N LYS A 77 17.50 -32.43 1.84
CA LYS A 77 16.76 -31.73 0.76
C LYS A 77 16.95 -32.42 -0.59
N ALA A 78 18.19 -32.76 -0.94
CA ALA A 78 18.50 -33.45 -2.18
C ALA A 78 17.89 -34.86 -2.24
N LEU A 79 17.90 -35.60 -1.13
CA LEU A 79 17.27 -36.92 -1.02
C LEU A 79 15.74 -36.85 -1.15
N VAL A 80 15.10 -35.87 -0.53
CA VAL A 80 13.65 -35.64 -0.59
C VAL A 80 13.23 -35.27 -2.01
N ALA A 81 14.02 -34.44 -2.70
CA ALA A 81 13.77 -34.11 -4.10
C ALA A 81 13.88 -35.33 -5.03
N ALA A 82 14.80 -36.25 -4.72
CA ALA A 82 14.99 -37.49 -5.49
C ALA A 82 13.96 -38.58 -5.15
N GLN A 83 13.52 -38.67 -3.89
CA GLN A 83 12.57 -39.68 -3.39
C GLN A 83 11.46 -39.01 -2.53
N PRO A 84 10.51 -38.30 -3.15
CA PRO A 84 9.45 -37.59 -2.43
C PRO A 84 8.59 -38.51 -1.55
N GLU A 85 8.42 -39.77 -1.95
CA GLU A 85 7.66 -40.77 -1.20
C GLU A 85 8.30 -41.18 0.13
N LYS A 86 9.59 -40.86 0.33
CA LYS A 86 10.33 -41.08 1.59
C LYS A 86 10.67 -39.78 2.31
N ALA A 87 10.00 -38.67 1.97
CA ALA A 87 10.29 -37.38 2.57
C ALA A 87 10.12 -37.39 4.10
N GLU A 88 9.00 -37.96 4.58
CA GLU A 88 8.65 -38.01 6.01
C GLU A 88 9.74 -38.65 6.89
N PRO A 89 10.24 -39.88 6.62
CA PRO A 89 11.28 -40.48 7.46
C PRO A 89 12.62 -39.72 7.41
N PHE A 90 12.97 -39.11 6.27
CA PHE A 90 14.19 -38.31 6.19
C PHE A 90 14.10 -37.03 7.03
N TRP A 91 12.97 -36.33 6.94
CA TRP A 91 12.72 -35.13 7.74
C TRP A 91 12.61 -35.45 9.23
N SER A 92 11.85 -36.49 9.60
CA SER A 92 11.74 -36.95 10.98
C SER A 92 13.12 -37.20 11.62
N ARG A 93 14.01 -37.90 10.91
CA ARG A 93 15.36 -38.16 11.40
C ARG A 93 16.22 -36.90 11.54
N TYR A 94 16.12 -35.97 10.60
CA TYR A 94 16.78 -34.67 10.71
C TYR A 94 16.28 -33.89 11.94
N GLY A 95 14.96 -33.88 12.17
CA GLY A 95 14.33 -33.24 13.33
C GLY A 95 14.82 -33.80 14.67
N GLU A 96 14.96 -35.12 14.79
CA GLU A 96 15.53 -35.77 15.99
C GLU A 96 16.96 -35.31 16.29
N LEU A 97 17.77 -35.11 15.25
CA LEU A 97 19.17 -34.71 15.38
C LEU A 97 19.29 -33.22 15.70
N LEU A 98 18.49 -32.38 15.04
CA LEU A 98 18.36 -30.95 15.38
C LEU A 98 17.96 -30.76 16.85
N ALA A 99 16.99 -31.54 17.33
CA ALA A 99 16.59 -31.54 18.72
C ALA A 99 17.74 -31.91 19.67
N GLN A 100 18.51 -32.95 19.35
CA GLN A 100 19.71 -33.34 20.13
C GLN A 100 20.77 -32.24 20.18
N VAL A 101 21.03 -31.58 19.04
CA VAL A 101 21.96 -30.44 18.97
C VAL A 101 21.46 -29.30 19.85
N ALA A 102 20.18 -28.94 19.77
CA ALA A 102 19.58 -27.88 20.59
C ALA A 102 19.70 -28.16 22.08
N VAL A 103 19.47 -29.40 22.55
CA VAL A 103 19.68 -29.78 23.96
C VAL A 103 21.14 -29.62 24.37
N ARG A 104 22.09 -30.08 23.54
CA ARG A 104 23.52 -29.98 23.86
C ARG A 104 24.00 -28.54 23.91
N VAL A 105 23.57 -27.72 22.96
CA VAL A 105 23.88 -26.29 22.94
C VAL A 105 23.28 -25.60 24.16
N HIS A 106 22.02 -25.88 24.50
CA HIS A 106 21.37 -25.34 25.69
C HIS A 106 22.14 -25.66 26.98
N GLY A 107 22.50 -26.93 27.19
CA GLY A 107 23.29 -27.33 28.36
C GLY A 107 24.65 -26.62 28.45
N ALA A 108 25.31 -26.40 27.32
CA ALA A 108 26.59 -25.69 27.26
C ALA A 108 26.47 -24.17 27.49
N VAL A 109 25.37 -23.55 27.04
CA VAL A 109 25.12 -22.12 27.22
C VAL A 109 24.73 -21.78 28.65
N PHE A 110 23.89 -22.60 29.29
CA PHE A 110 23.36 -22.34 30.64
C PHE A 110 24.14 -23.03 31.77
N GLY A 111 25.08 -23.92 31.45
CA GLY A 111 25.90 -24.62 32.44
C GLY A 111 25.09 -25.64 33.25
N THR A 112 24.80 -26.78 32.64
CA THR A 112 24.20 -27.93 33.34
C THR A 112 25.28 -28.85 33.94
N ASP A 113 24.99 -29.47 35.09
CA ASP A 113 25.78 -30.58 35.66
C ASP A 113 27.26 -30.27 36.01
N GLY A 114 27.53 -29.09 36.59
CA GLY A 114 28.85 -28.79 37.16
C GLY A 114 29.93 -28.41 36.15
N GLU A 115 29.56 -28.23 34.88
CA GLU A 115 30.42 -27.71 33.84
C GLU A 115 30.30 -26.18 33.73
N ALA A 116 31.41 -25.52 33.39
CA ALA A 116 31.41 -24.09 33.15
C ALA A 116 30.60 -23.79 31.88
N ALA A 117 29.70 -22.82 31.98
CA ALA A 117 28.97 -22.30 30.82
C ALA A 117 29.96 -21.73 29.78
N LEU A 118 29.58 -21.79 28.50
CA LEU A 118 30.30 -21.06 27.46
C LEU A 118 30.31 -19.56 27.77
N GLU A 119 31.45 -18.91 27.58
CA GLU A 119 31.61 -17.48 27.86
C GLU A 119 31.90 -16.68 26.60
N GLY A 120 31.56 -15.38 26.67
CA GLY A 120 31.93 -14.36 25.68
C GLY A 120 31.50 -14.68 24.25
N GLU A 121 32.47 -14.64 23.34
CA GLU A 121 32.27 -14.78 21.90
C GLU A 121 31.73 -16.13 21.49
N ARG A 122 32.29 -17.19 22.07
CA ARG A 122 31.93 -18.55 21.71
C ARG A 122 30.46 -18.82 22.03
N ARG A 123 29.97 -18.32 23.16
CA ARG A 123 28.54 -18.39 23.53
C ARG A 123 27.67 -17.67 22.51
N ALA A 124 28.03 -16.42 22.18
CA ALA A 124 27.27 -15.62 21.21
C ALA A 124 27.21 -16.28 19.82
N GLY A 125 28.35 -16.77 19.33
CA GLY A 125 28.46 -17.49 18.06
C GLY A 125 27.60 -18.76 18.01
N ILE A 126 27.72 -19.63 19.02
CA ILE A 126 26.92 -20.86 19.09
C ILE A 126 25.41 -20.58 19.17
N CYS A 127 24.98 -19.59 19.96
CA CYS A 127 23.57 -19.18 20.03
C CYS A 127 23.05 -18.66 18.69
N TRP A 128 23.88 -17.93 17.94
CA TRP A 128 23.55 -17.48 16.59
C TRP A 128 23.38 -18.65 15.63
N ASP A 129 24.37 -19.53 15.56
CA ASP A 129 24.40 -20.64 14.61
C ASP A 129 23.24 -21.62 14.84
N VAL A 130 22.93 -21.95 16.11
CA VAL A 130 21.79 -22.81 16.43
C VAL A 130 20.45 -22.14 16.12
N SER A 131 20.32 -20.82 16.33
CA SER A 131 19.11 -20.07 15.96
C SER A 131 18.88 -20.10 14.45
N GLN A 132 19.92 -19.90 13.65
CA GLN A 132 19.83 -19.98 12.19
C GLN A 132 19.41 -21.38 11.73
N ALA A 133 19.95 -22.42 12.36
CA ALA A 133 19.56 -23.80 12.07
C ALA A 133 18.08 -24.10 12.41
N LEU A 134 17.59 -23.59 13.55
CA LEU A 134 16.20 -23.76 14.01
C LEU A 134 15.22 -22.98 13.11
N GLU A 135 15.55 -21.73 12.76
CA GLU A 135 14.74 -20.91 11.85
C GLU A 135 14.65 -21.53 10.47
N ALA A 136 15.78 -22.00 9.91
CA ALA A 136 15.80 -22.71 8.64
C ALA A 136 14.97 -24.02 8.67
N ALA A 137 14.86 -24.64 9.84
CA ALA A 137 14.09 -25.86 10.03
C ALA A 137 12.57 -25.63 10.19
N ALA A 138 12.14 -24.43 10.63
CA ALA A 138 10.73 -24.11 10.87
C ALA A 138 9.85 -24.19 9.60
N SER A 139 10.45 -24.03 8.41
CA SER A 139 9.77 -24.17 7.11
C SER A 139 9.67 -25.61 6.58
N LEU A 140 10.30 -26.57 7.27
CA LEU A 140 10.37 -27.96 6.85
C LEU A 140 9.21 -28.76 7.50
N PRO A 141 8.76 -29.87 6.88
CA PRO A 141 7.68 -30.70 7.41
C PRO A 141 8.17 -31.57 8.58
N LEU A 142 8.61 -30.93 9.65
CA LEU A 142 9.10 -31.54 10.89
C LEU A 142 8.00 -31.47 11.95
N VAL A 143 7.95 -32.49 12.82
CA VAL A 143 7.17 -32.42 14.06
C VAL A 143 8.15 -32.16 15.20
N PRO A 144 8.38 -30.90 15.58
CA PRO A 144 9.31 -30.60 16.67
C PRO A 144 8.77 -31.14 17.99
N PRO A 145 9.64 -31.62 18.90
CA PRO A 145 9.23 -31.92 20.27
C PRO A 145 8.65 -30.68 20.96
N GLU A 146 7.65 -30.86 21.83
CA GLU A 146 6.95 -29.76 22.52
C GLU A 146 7.87 -28.83 23.33
N TRP A 147 9.01 -29.34 23.79
CA TRP A 147 10.00 -28.58 24.56
C TRP A 147 10.97 -27.76 23.70
N LEU A 148 11.09 -28.05 22.39
CA LEU A 148 12.07 -27.41 21.52
C LEU A 148 11.84 -25.89 21.38
N PRO A 149 10.60 -25.38 21.22
CA PRO A 149 10.34 -23.94 21.17
C PRO A 149 10.79 -23.19 22.42
N VAL A 150 10.69 -23.82 23.60
CA VAL A 150 11.16 -23.23 24.86
C VAL A 150 12.67 -23.07 24.87
N TYR A 151 13.39 -24.08 24.35
CA TYR A 151 14.85 -24.04 24.25
C TYR A 151 15.30 -23.02 23.21
N GLU A 152 14.63 -22.96 22.07
CA GLU A 152 14.87 -21.94 21.04
C GLU A 152 14.72 -20.54 21.63
N GLN A 153 13.61 -20.25 22.32
CA GLN A 153 13.37 -18.95 22.96
C GLN A 153 14.53 -18.57 23.91
N GLN A 154 14.96 -19.50 24.76
CA GLN A 154 16.04 -19.25 25.72
C GLN A 154 17.39 -19.02 25.04
N LEU A 155 17.72 -19.82 24.02
CA LEU A 155 18.96 -19.68 23.26
C LEU A 155 19.00 -18.38 22.45
N VAL A 156 17.89 -18.01 21.82
CA VAL A 156 17.76 -16.76 21.06
C VAL A 156 17.87 -15.56 22.00
N GLN A 157 17.20 -15.61 23.16
CA GLN A 157 17.29 -14.54 24.16
C GLN A 157 18.73 -14.33 24.66
N GLU A 158 19.41 -15.40 25.06
CA GLU A 158 20.80 -15.27 25.54
C GLU A 158 21.76 -14.86 24.43
N GLY A 159 21.56 -15.37 23.21
CA GLY A 159 22.32 -14.94 22.04
C GLY A 159 22.15 -13.45 21.76
N ALA A 160 20.90 -12.94 21.79
CA ALA A 160 20.59 -11.55 21.51
C ALA A 160 21.28 -10.61 22.51
N LEU A 161 21.24 -10.95 23.80
CA LEU A 161 21.92 -10.22 24.87
C LEU A 161 23.45 -10.32 24.75
N ALA A 162 23.99 -11.51 24.52
CA ALA A 162 25.43 -11.72 24.38
C ALA A 162 26.03 -10.98 23.17
N TRP A 163 25.30 -10.88 22.06
CA TRP A 163 25.71 -10.07 20.90
C TRP A 163 25.55 -8.57 21.16
N ARG A 164 24.54 -8.13 21.91
CA ARG A 164 24.31 -6.71 22.24
C ARG A 164 25.47 -6.09 23.02
N ASP A 165 26.10 -6.85 23.90
CA ASP A 165 27.19 -6.37 24.76
C ASP A 165 28.54 -6.23 24.03
N ARG A 166 28.60 -6.61 22.74
CA ARG A 166 29.82 -6.51 21.92
C ARG A 166 29.88 -5.20 21.14
N SER A 167 31.10 -4.74 20.85
CA SER A 167 31.37 -3.49 20.12
C SER A 167 31.64 -3.68 18.62
N GLU A 168 31.62 -4.90 18.11
CA GLU A 168 31.89 -5.19 16.69
C GLU A 168 30.74 -4.70 15.81
N ALA A 169 31.05 -4.29 14.58
CA ALA A 169 30.04 -3.80 13.64
C ALA A 169 28.95 -4.84 13.38
N GLU A 170 29.33 -6.10 13.13
CA GLU A 170 28.39 -7.22 12.91
C GLU A 170 27.57 -7.59 14.15
N ALA A 171 28.02 -7.24 15.35
CA ALA A 171 27.38 -7.65 16.58
C ALA A 171 25.97 -7.05 16.75
N GLY A 172 25.81 -5.78 16.39
CA GLY A 172 24.50 -5.13 16.42
C GLY A 172 23.53 -5.73 15.40
N GLU A 173 24.02 -6.26 14.27
CA GLU A 173 23.15 -6.91 13.27
C GLU A 173 22.65 -8.27 13.77
N ARG A 174 23.58 -9.11 14.25
CA ARG A 174 23.23 -10.42 14.82
C ARG A 174 22.33 -10.28 16.05
N SER A 175 22.59 -9.27 16.90
CA SER A 175 21.73 -8.96 18.04
C SER A 175 20.32 -8.57 17.59
N LEU A 176 20.19 -7.72 16.57
CA LEU A 176 18.90 -7.30 16.03
C LEU A 176 18.12 -8.48 15.45
N ASP A 177 18.77 -9.32 14.64
CA ASP A 177 18.13 -10.49 14.02
C ASP A 177 17.63 -11.49 15.09
N LEU A 178 18.41 -11.70 16.15
CA LEU A 178 17.97 -12.52 17.28
C LEU A 178 16.82 -11.88 18.08
N PHE A 179 16.80 -10.55 18.28
CA PHE A 179 15.66 -9.90 18.93
C PHE A 179 14.39 -9.93 18.08
N LEU A 180 14.50 -9.81 16.76
CA LEU A 180 13.38 -9.98 15.84
C LEU A 180 12.84 -11.41 15.92
N ARG A 181 13.73 -12.41 15.91
CA ARG A 181 13.33 -13.81 16.11
C ARG A 181 12.67 -14.03 17.48
N LEU A 182 13.21 -13.42 18.54
CA LEU A 182 12.62 -13.52 19.88
C LEU A 182 11.22 -12.91 19.93
N ALA A 183 10.98 -11.81 19.23
CA ALA A 183 9.67 -11.19 19.10
C ALA A 183 8.68 -12.06 18.30
N GLU A 184 9.15 -12.88 17.36
CA GLU A 184 8.31 -13.87 16.67
C GLU A 184 7.93 -15.04 17.59
N LEU A 185 8.85 -15.46 18.46
CA LEU A 185 8.64 -16.57 19.40
C LEU A 185 7.76 -16.18 20.60
N LEU A 186 7.75 -14.90 20.97
CA LEU A 186 6.97 -14.35 22.07
C LEU A 186 5.81 -13.53 21.51
N ASP A 187 4.59 -14.09 21.51
CA ASP A 187 3.38 -13.37 21.09
C ASP A 187 2.38 -13.25 22.27
N PRO A 188 2.15 -12.04 22.82
CA PRO A 188 2.74 -10.76 22.44
C PRO A 188 4.20 -10.60 22.91
N ALA A 189 5.00 -9.87 22.14
CA ALA A 189 6.40 -9.62 22.48
C ALA A 189 6.50 -8.70 23.72
N PRO A 190 7.34 -9.03 24.71
CA PRO A 190 7.58 -8.15 25.84
C PRO A 190 8.13 -6.79 25.41
N GLU A 191 7.74 -5.73 26.13
CA GLU A 191 8.13 -4.35 25.81
C GLU A 191 9.66 -4.16 25.68
N TRP A 192 10.45 -4.84 26.52
CA TRP A 192 11.91 -4.74 26.48
C TRP A 192 12.52 -5.31 25.19
N VAL A 193 11.88 -6.32 24.57
CA VAL A 193 12.30 -6.89 23.28
C VAL A 193 11.99 -5.89 22.16
N THR A 194 10.78 -5.34 22.16
CA THR A 194 10.37 -4.32 21.17
C THR A 194 11.25 -3.07 21.26
N LEU A 195 11.59 -2.63 22.48
CA LEU A 195 12.49 -1.51 22.71
C LEU A 195 13.90 -1.81 22.18
N ALA A 196 14.44 -3.01 22.45
CA ALA A 196 15.75 -3.43 21.94
C ALA A 196 15.80 -3.47 20.41
N CYS A 197 14.78 -4.03 19.74
CA CYS A 197 14.67 -3.97 18.28
C CYS A 197 14.67 -2.54 17.77
N ARG A 198 13.87 -1.66 18.40
CA ARG A 198 13.76 -0.25 18.01
C ARG A 198 15.08 0.49 18.15
N ASP A 199 15.76 0.33 19.29
CA ASP A 199 17.03 1.00 19.57
C ASP A 199 18.12 0.56 18.59
N LEU A 200 18.21 -0.75 18.30
CA LEU A 200 19.16 -1.30 17.33
C LEU A 200 18.85 -0.84 15.90
N LEU A 201 17.58 -0.87 15.48
CA LEU A 201 17.16 -0.35 14.18
C LEU A 201 17.44 1.15 14.04
N GLN A 202 17.14 1.94 15.07
CA GLN A 202 17.41 3.38 15.07
C GLN A 202 18.91 3.66 14.97
N ALA A 203 19.75 2.97 15.76
CA ALA A 203 21.20 3.12 15.71
C ALA A 203 21.79 2.79 14.32
N ARG A 204 21.08 2.01 13.50
CA ARG A 204 21.47 1.70 12.10
C ARG A 204 20.90 2.69 11.09
N LEU A 205 19.65 3.11 11.27
CA LEU A 205 18.98 4.05 10.38
C LEU A 205 19.58 5.46 10.49
N GLU A 206 19.93 5.89 11.70
CA GLU A 206 20.31 7.27 11.96
C GLU A 206 21.58 7.71 11.19
N PRO A 207 22.68 6.90 11.14
CA PRO A 207 23.81 7.21 10.28
C PRO A 207 23.44 7.25 8.79
N LEU A 208 22.64 6.29 8.31
CA LEU A 208 22.25 6.20 6.89
C LEU A 208 21.40 7.41 6.46
N LEU A 209 20.52 7.89 7.34
CA LEU A 209 19.67 9.06 7.08
C LEU A 209 20.43 10.39 7.13
N GLN A 210 21.61 10.42 7.75
CA GLN A 210 22.48 11.60 7.80
C GLN A 210 23.38 11.73 6.56
N GLU A 211 23.48 10.69 5.74
CA GLU A 211 24.24 10.74 4.50
C GLU A 211 23.50 11.58 3.44
N ALA A 212 24.23 12.47 2.76
CA ALA A 212 23.67 13.35 1.74
C ALA A 212 23.10 12.57 0.53
N GLU A 213 23.62 11.37 0.29
CA GLU A 213 23.13 10.43 -0.71
C GLU A 213 22.82 9.10 -0.02
N LEU A 214 21.53 8.77 0.10
CA LEU A 214 21.09 7.50 0.70
C LEU A 214 21.63 6.32 -0.10
N ASP A 215 22.44 5.44 0.50
CA ASP A 215 22.89 4.22 -0.17
C ASP A 215 21.78 3.15 -0.17
N GLY A 216 21.28 2.83 -1.37
CA GLY A 216 20.26 1.81 -1.56
C GLY A 216 20.75 0.40 -1.24
N GLU A 217 22.04 0.11 -1.36
CA GLU A 217 22.58 -1.20 -0.95
C GLU A 217 22.59 -1.34 0.58
N ALA A 218 22.90 -0.25 1.30
CA ALA A 218 22.91 -0.24 2.76
C ALA A 218 21.49 -0.25 3.38
N LEU A 219 20.51 0.39 2.73
CA LEU A 219 19.13 0.47 3.24
C LEU A 219 18.32 -0.81 3.04
N GLY A 220 18.60 -1.60 1.99
CA GLY A 220 17.86 -2.84 1.69
C GLY A 220 17.79 -3.81 2.88
N PRO A 221 18.94 -4.22 3.47
CA PRO A 221 18.98 -5.11 4.62
C PRO A 221 18.27 -4.57 5.87
N VAL A 222 18.15 -3.24 6.01
CA VAL A 222 17.43 -2.61 7.13
C VAL A 222 15.91 -2.69 6.91
N LEU A 223 15.44 -2.50 5.67
CA LEU A 223 14.03 -2.63 5.32
C LEU A 223 13.53 -4.07 5.44
N GLU A 224 14.35 -5.05 5.09
CA GLU A 224 14.02 -6.47 5.31
C GLU A 224 13.81 -6.79 6.78
N ARG A 225 14.67 -6.26 7.66
CA ARG A 225 14.55 -6.42 9.11
C ARG A 225 13.35 -5.67 9.68
N LEU A 226 13.07 -4.46 9.18
CA LEU A 226 11.85 -3.73 9.54
C LEU A 226 10.58 -4.54 9.20
N ALA A 227 10.55 -5.22 8.05
CA ALA A 227 9.41 -6.05 7.65
C ALA A 227 9.09 -7.19 8.65
N ARG A 228 10.09 -7.65 9.41
CA ARG A 228 9.94 -8.70 10.42
C ARG A 228 9.42 -8.18 11.77
N LEU A 229 9.41 -6.87 11.97
CA LEU A 229 9.03 -6.28 13.25
C LEU A 229 7.55 -6.52 13.53
N ARG A 230 7.26 -7.17 14.66
CA ARG A 230 5.88 -7.34 15.14
C ARG A 230 5.33 -6.01 15.62
N VAL A 231 4.30 -5.52 14.93
CA VAL A 231 3.51 -4.34 15.28
C VAL A 231 2.15 -4.77 15.81
N LEU A 232 1.53 -3.89 16.60
CA LEU A 232 0.15 -4.09 17.08
C LEU A 232 -0.78 -4.43 15.90
N PRO A 233 -1.74 -5.37 16.05
CA PRO A 233 -2.62 -5.79 14.95
C PRO A 233 -3.30 -4.62 14.24
N GLU A 234 -3.73 -3.61 15.00
CA GLU A 234 -4.36 -2.38 14.50
C GLU A 234 -3.47 -1.55 13.57
N ARG A 235 -2.15 -1.75 13.61
CA ARG A 235 -1.16 -1.03 12.81
C ARG A 235 -0.46 -1.90 11.77
N GLN A 236 -0.79 -3.19 11.72
CA GLN A 236 -0.08 -4.16 10.88
C GLN A 236 -0.19 -3.82 9.39
N GLU A 237 -1.38 -3.45 8.94
CA GLU A 237 -1.64 -3.04 7.55
C GLU A 237 -0.89 -1.75 7.18
N ALA A 238 -1.01 -0.72 8.04
CA ALA A 238 -0.31 0.55 7.84
C ALA A 238 1.22 0.40 7.83
N PHE A 239 1.76 -0.47 8.69
CA PHE A 239 3.18 -0.78 8.76
C PHE A 239 3.65 -1.56 7.52
N ALA A 240 2.92 -2.59 7.10
CA ALA A 240 3.22 -3.33 5.88
C ALA A 240 3.23 -2.41 4.64
N ALA A 241 2.25 -1.52 4.54
CA ALA A 241 2.19 -0.51 3.48
C ALA A 241 3.36 0.49 3.54
N ALA A 242 3.81 0.88 4.75
CA ALA A 242 4.98 1.75 4.90
C ALA A 242 6.28 1.06 4.45
N VAL A 243 6.48 -0.21 4.85
CA VAL A 243 7.64 -1.00 4.43
C VAL A 243 7.64 -1.23 2.92
N LEU A 244 6.49 -1.54 2.33
CA LEU A 244 6.35 -1.71 0.87
C LEU A 244 6.72 -0.42 0.13
N ARG A 245 6.20 0.74 0.57
CA ARG A 245 6.55 2.05 0.00
C ARG A 245 8.04 2.34 0.11
N ALA A 246 8.67 1.98 1.23
CA ALA A 246 10.11 2.16 1.40
C ALA A 246 10.93 1.26 0.47
N LYS A 247 10.52 0.00 0.27
CA LYS A 247 11.16 -0.92 -0.69
C LYS A 247 11.04 -0.40 -2.13
N LEU A 248 9.85 0.05 -2.52
CA LEU A 248 9.61 0.67 -3.83
C LEU A 248 10.47 1.93 -4.03
N ALA A 249 10.55 2.80 -3.03
CA ALA A 249 11.39 3.99 -3.09
C ALA A 249 12.88 3.65 -3.27
N LEU A 250 13.34 2.58 -2.60
CA LEU A 250 14.72 2.10 -2.70
C LEU A 250 15.03 1.53 -4.09
N GLU A 251 14.11 0.74 -4.67
CA GLU A 251 14.23 0.24 -6.04
C GLU A 251 14.29 1.39 -7.05
N LEU A 252 13.46 2.43 -6.88
CA LEU A 252 13.50 3.63 -7.72
C LEU A 252 14.85 4.37 -7.63
N ILE A 253 15.44 4.48 -6.43
CA ILE A 253 16.77 5.07 -6.24
C ILE A 253 17.85 4.24 -6.93
N GLN A 254 17.78 2.90 -6.83
CA GLN A 254 18.71 1.99 -7.49
C GLN A 254 18.59 2.08 -9.02
N ILE A 255 17.38 2.17 -9.56
CA ILE A 255 17.12 2.36 -11.00
C ILE A 255 17.69 3.71 -11.49
N GLN A 256 17.50 4.79 -10.73
CA GLN A 256 18.04 6.10 -11.08
C GLN A 256 19.58 6.11 -11.12
N ARG A 257 20.24 5.40 -10.20
CA ARG A 257 21.71 5.25 -10.16
C ARG A 257 22.24 4.25 -11.18
N GLY A 258 21.42 3.29 -11.60
CA GLY A 258 21.78 2.16 -12.46
C GLY A 258 21.84 2.43 -13.97
N THR A 259 21.72 3.69 -14.44
CA THR A 259 21.75 4.07 -15.87
C THR A 259 23.12 3.91 -16.58
N GLY A 260 23.93 2.92 -16.18
CA GLY A 260 25.22 2.58 -16.79
C GLY A 260 25.46 1.09 -17.09
N ARG A 261 24.57 0.16 -16.73
CA ARG A 261 24.75 -1.26 -17.04
C ARG A 261 23.48 -1.87 -17.62
N GLN A 262 23.34 -1.73 -18.94
CA GLN A 262 22.53 -2.64 -19.73
C GLN A 262 23.20 -4.02 -19.68
N ASP A 263 22.63 -4.93 -18.91
CA ASP A 263 22.59 -6.35 -19.27
C ASP A 263 21.52 -7.04 -18.42
N GLY A 264 20.39 -7.32 -19.06
CA GLY A 264 19.48 -8.42 -18.74
C GLY A 264 18.88 -8.44 -17.34
N LEU A 265 17.95 -7.53 -17.06
CA LEU A 265 16.86 -7.78 -16.13
C LEU A 265 15.59 -7.24 -16.80
N GLU A 266 14.73 -8.17 -17.21
CA GLU A 266 13.33 -7.87 -17.50
C GLU A 266 12.80 -7.08 -16.31
N LEU A 267 12.45 -5.82 -16.54
CA LEU A 267 11.65 -5.07 -15.60
C LEU A 267 10.42 -5.95 -15.30
N VAL A 268 10.21 -6.30 -14.04
CA VAL A 268 8.83 -6.42 -13.57
C VAL A 268 8.33 -4.99 -13.53
N GLU A 269 7.95 -4.49 -14.71
CA GLU A 269 6.98 -3.41 -14.84
C GLU A 269 5.85 -3.80 -13.90
N ALA A 270 5.50 -2.90 -12.98
CA ALA A 270 4.29 -3.09 -12.22
C ALA A 270 3.18 -3.36 -13.25
N GLU A 271 2.59 -4.55 -13.22
CA GLU A 271 1.54 -5.04 -14.15
C GLU A 271 0.31 -4.11 -14.25
N TRP A 272 0.33 -2.98 -13.56
CA TRP A 272 -0.68 -1.94 -13.52
C TRP A 272 -0.42 -0.80 -14.51
N LEU A 273 0.78 -0.69 -15.09
CA LEU A 273 1.16 0.44 -15.96
C LEU A 273 1.60 0.07 -17.38
N ASP A 274 1.83 -1.21 -17.68
CA ASP A 274 2.12 -1.69 -19.04
C ASP A 274 1.08 -2.73 -19.50
N ALA A 275 -0.13 -2.23 -19.77
CA ALA A 275 -1.14 -2.96 -20.54
C ALA A 275 -1.16 -2.46 -22.01
N ASP A 276 0.01 -2.33 -22.63
CA ASP A 276 0.13 -2.08 -24.07
C ASP A 276 0.52 -3.38 -24.80
N VAL A 277 -0.42 -4.33 -24.83
CA VAL A 277 -0.44 -5.40 -25.86
C VAL A 277 -1.89 -5.64 -26.25
N ASP A 278 -2.32 -5.11 -27.40
CA ASP A 278 -3.54 -5.55 -28.07
C ASP A 278 -3.39 -7.04 -28.47
N PRO A 279 -4.13 -8.00 -27.88
CA PRO A 279 -4.21 -9.33 -28.46
C PRO A 279 -5.24 -9.31 -29.60
N PRO A 280 -4.95 -9.93 -30.76
CA PRO A 280 -5.94 -10.03 -31.81
C PRO A 280 -7.07 -10.97 -31.38
N GLY A 281 -8.28 -10.42 -31.21
CA GLY A 281 -9.54 -11.08 -31.51
C GLY A 281 -10.03 -12.16 -30.54
N ARG A 282 -10.15 -11.85 -29.24
CA ARG A 282 -11.17 -12.54 -28.41
C ARG A 282 -12.47 -11.73 -28.47
N PRO A 283 -13.63 -12.36 -28.73
CA PRO A 283 -14.90 -11.67 -28.53
C PRO A 283 -15.04 -11.40 -27.03
N GLU A 284 -14.99 -10.11 -26.68
CA GLU A 284 -15.21 -9.63 -25.32
C GLU A 284 -16.57 -10.14 -24.85
N ALA A 285 -16.57 -10.90 -23.76
CA ALA A 285 -17.80 -11.13 -23.01
C ALA A 285 -18.19 -9.75 -22.44
N SER A 286 -19.21 -9.14 -23.03
CA SER A 286 -19.74 -7.85 -22.60
C SER A 286 -20.11 -7.93 -21.12
N LEU A 287 -19.46 -7.12 -20.29
CA LEU A 287 -19.81 -7.00 -18.88
C LEU A 287 -21.29 -6.63 -18.75
N PRO A 288 -22.05 -7.26 -17.83
CA PRO A 288 -23.41 -6.82 -17.54
C PRO A 288 -23.35 -5.48 -16.79
N LEU A 289 -23.35 -4.37 -17.52
CA LEU A 289 -23.38 -3.02 -16.97
C LEU A 289 -24.84 -2.59 -16.82
N GLU A 290 -25.44 -2.91 -15.68
CA GLU A 290 -26.87 -2.73 -15.46
C GLU A 290 -27.20 -1.60 -14.48
N LEU A 291 -28.17 -0.75 -14.84
CA LEU A 291 -28.84 0.17 -13.91
C LEU A 291 -30.12 -0.49 -13.39
N VAL A 292 -30.28 -0.57 -12.06
CA VAL A 292 -31.31 -1.41 -11.44
C VAL A 292 -32.42 -0.59 -10.76
N LEU A 293 -33.67 -0.87 -11.13
CA LEU A 293 -34.87 -0.46 -10.40
C LEU A 293 -35.33 -1.57 -9.48
N TRP A 294 -35.60 -1.23 -8.22
CA TRP A 294 -36.08 -2.19 -7.23
C TRP A 294 -37.61 -2.14 -7.20
N GLY A 295 -38.24 -3.28 -7.39
CA GLY A 295 -39.66 -3.39 -7.10
C GLY A 295 -39.90 -3.27 -5.59
N SER A 296 -41.09 -2.78 -5.20
CA SER A 296 -41.41 -2.44 -3.80
C SER A 296 -41.54 -3.65 -2.85
N GLN A 297 -41.37 -4.88 -3.34
CA GLN A 297 -41.42 -6.12 -2.55
C GLN A 297 -40.29 -7.09 -2.97
N ALA A 298 -39.85 -7.94 -2.05
CA ALA A 298 -38.76 -8.91 -2.28
C ALA A 298 -39.02 -9.91 -3.44
N ASP A 299 -40.26 -10.00 -3.93
CA ASP A 299 -40.70 -10.86 -5.05
C ASP A 299 -41.10 -10.08 -6.32
N SER A 300 -40.89 -8.76 -6.38
CA SER A 300 -41.26 -7.97 -7.58
C SER A 300 -40.18 -8.00 -8.66
N GLU A 301 -40.62 -8.03 -9.92
CA GLU A 301 -39.77 -8.05 -11.12
C GLU A 301 -38.74 -6.90 -11.07
N GLN A 302 -37.46 -7.26 -11.09
CA GLN A 302 -36.36 -6.32 -11.18
C GLN A 302 -36.29 -5.82 -12.63
N HIS A 303 -36.52 -4.52 -12.84
CA HIS A 303 -36.28 -3.90 -14.14
C HIS A 303 -34.83 -3.40 -14.16
N SER A 304 -34.03 -3.92 -15.10
CA SER A 304 -32.68 -3.41 -15.37
C SER A 304 -32.59 -2.76 -16.74
N PHE A 305 -31.78 -1.73 -16.85
CA PHE A 305 -31.36 -1.13 -18.11
C PHE A 305 -29.90 -1.53 -18.37
N ASP A 306 -29.68 -2.21 -19.49
CA ASP A 306 -28.35 -2.68 -19.90
C ASP A 306 -27.61 -1.58 -20.69
N LEU A 307 -26.47 -1.16 -20.14
CA LEU A 307 -25.55 -0.19 -20.75
C LEU A 307 -24.48 -0.86 -21.61
N ALA A 308 -24.29 -2.18 -21.52
CA ALA A 308 -23.25 -2.90 -22.23
C ALA A 308 -23.22 -2.62 -23.76
N PRO A 309 -24.37 -2.50 -24.46
CA PRO A 309 -24.37 -2.22 -25.90
C PRO A 309 -23.77 -0.88 -26.31
N PHE A 310 -23.61 0.06 -25.37
CA PHE A 310 -23.25 1.44 -25.68
C PHE A 310 -21.83 1.83 -25.24
N VAL A 311 -21.18 1.00 -24.42
CA VAL A 311 -19.90 1.29 -23.74
C VAL A 311 -18.74 1.49 -24.73
N ASP A 312 -18.89 1.01 -25.96
CA ASP A 312 -17.95 1.22 -27.06
C ASP A 312 -18.06 2.60 -27.74
N GLY A 313 -18.82 3.53 -27.16
CA GLY A 313 -18.80 4.95 -27.53
C GLY A 313 -20.07 5.47 -28.22
N ASP A 314 -21.18 4.74 -28.19
CA ASP A 314 -22.47 5.25 -28.65
C ASP A 314 -23.17 6.05 -27.55
N LEU A 315 -22.62 7.24 -27.30
CA LEU A 315 -23.08 8.13 -26.24
C LEU A 315 -24.51 8.67 -26.50
N GLU A 316 -24.81 9.02 -27.74
CA GLU A 316 -26.14 9.52 -28.13
C GLU A 316 -27.18 8.40 -28.08
N GLY A 317 -26.83 7.19 -28.55
CA GLY A 317 -27.68 6.02 -28.46
C GLY A 317 -27.96 5.62 -27.02
N ALA A 318 -26.95 5.64 -26.14
CA ALA A 318 -27.12 5.39 -24.70
C ALA A 318 -28.13 6.37 -24.08
N ALA A 319 -27.95 7.66 -24.35
CA ALA A 319 -28.82 8.71 -23.84
C ALA A 319 -30.26 8.57 -24.35
N ALA A 320 -30.45 8.29 -25.64
CA ALA A 320 -31.77 8.13 -26.23
C ALA A 320 -32.48 6.87 -25.71
N ALA A 321 -31.77 5.75 -25.62
CA ALA A 321 -32.30 4.50 -25.09
C ALA A 321 -32.65 4.60 -23.60
N LEU A 322 -31.78 5.27 -22.82
CA LEU A 322 -32.03 5.51 -21.41
C LEU A 322 -33.22 6.44 -21.19
N GLU A 323 -33.34 7.52 -21.96
CA GLU A 323 -34.50 8.42 -21.86
C GLU A 323 -35.81 7.69 -22.21
N ALA A 324 -35.81 6.85 -23.26
CA ALA A 324 -36.96 6.02 -23.60
C ALA A 324 -37.33 5.05 -22.47
N PHE A 325 -36.34 4.39 -21.86
CA PHE A 325 -36.54 3.55 -20.69
C PHE A 325 -37.10 4.34 -19.50
N LEU A 326 -36.55 5.53 -19.23
CA LEU A 326 -36.96 6.39 -18.12
C LEU A 326 -38.37 6.96 -18.31
N GLU A 327 -38.84 7.20 -19.53
CA GLU A 327 -40.18 7.74 -19.78
C GLU A 327 -41.29 6.80 -19.27
N ASP A 328 -41.15 5.49 -19.49
CA ASP A 328 -42.06 4.50 -18.92
C ASP A 328 -41.97 4.47 -17.39
N GLN A 329 -40.76 4.66 -16.86
CA GLN A 329 -40.48 4.56 -15.43
C GLN A 329 -40.89 5.81 -14.66
N ARG A 330 -40.90 7.01 -15.24
CA ARG A 330 -41.32 8.27 -14.58
C ARG A 330 -42.73 8.20 -14.02
N ARG A 331 -43.60 7.38 -14.62
CA ARG A 331 -44.99 7.17 -14.18
C ARG A 331 -45.10 6.12 -13.06
N ALA A 332 -44.08 5.29 -12.87
CA ALA A 332 -44.01 4.31 -11.80
C ALA A 332 -43.60 4.97 -10.47
N SER A 333 -44.18 4.51 -9.36
CA SER A 333 -43.90 4.99 -8.00
C SER A 333 -42.84 4.18 -7.26
N GLN A 334 -42.16 3.25 -7.95
CA GLN A 334 -41.23 2.31 -7.34
C GLN A 334 -39.92 3.01 -6.90
N PRO A 335 -39.29 2.61 -5.78
CA PRO A 335 -37.99 3.16 -5.39
C PRO A 335 -36.90 2.78 -6.41
N ALA A 336 -35.89 3.63 -6.55
CA ALA A 336 -34.75 3.39 -7.45
C ALA A 336 -33.46 3.25 -6.65
N GLN A 337 -32.55 2.39 -7.11
CA GLN A 337 -31.17 2.42 -6.62
C GLN A 337 -30.44 3.62 -7.25
N ARG A 338 -29.45 4.17 -6.54
CA ARG A 338 -28.55 5.15 -7.16
C ARG A 338 -27.67 4.47 -8.19
N ALA A 339 -27.50 5.14 -9.34
CA ALA A 339 -26.75 4.61 -10.47
C ALA A 339 -25.36 4.12 -10.06
N ALA A 340 -24.64 4.90 -9.24
CA ALA A 340 -23.29 4.54 -8.84
C ALA A 340 -23.19 3.23 -8.04
N LEU A 341 -24.18 2.91 -7.20
CA LEU A 341 -24.21 1.65 -6.45
C LEU A 341 -24.55 0.45 -7.35
N SER A 342 -25.40 0.64 -8.36
CA SER A 342 -25.68 -0.39 -9.35
C SER A 342 -24.44 -0.67 -10.21
N LEU A 343 -23.81 0.38 -10.73
CA LEU A 343 -22.61 0.29 -11.56
C LEU A 343 -21.41 -0.28 -10.80
N GLN A 344 -21.22 0.10 -9.52
CA GLN A 344 -20.15 -0.44 -8.68
C GLN A 344 -20.24 -1.96 -8.56
N ARG A 345 -21.45 -2.50 -8.35
CA ARG A 345 -21.67 -3.94 -8.25
C ARG A 345 -21.32 -4.66 -9.56
N CYS A 346 -21.71 -4.09 -10.69
CA CYS A 346 -21.40 -4.64 -12.01
C CYS A 346 -19.89 -4.68 -12.27
N LEU A 347 -19.17 -3.61 -11.91
CA LEU A 347 -17.73 -3.53 -12.10
C LEU A 347 -16.96 -4.45 -11.15
N GLN A 348 -17.41 -4.64 -9.91
CA GLN A 348 -16.80 -5.61 -8.99
C GLN A 348 -16.93 -7.07 -9.46
N GLN A 349 -17.91 -7.36 -10.30
CA GLN A 349 -18.13 -8.71 -10.86
C GLN A 349 -17.35 -8.95 -12.16
N GLY A 350 -16.75 -7.90 -12.73
CA GLY A 350 -16.13 -7.91 -14.04
C GLY A 350 -14.68 -7.49 -14.00
N ASP A 351 -13.78 -8.30 -14.56
CA ASP A 351 -12.34 -8.01 -14.62
C ASP A 351 -11.97 -7.11 -15.83
N ALA A 352 -12.89 -6.23 -16.29
CA ALA A 352 -12.68 -5.46 -17.51
C ALA A 352 -12.33 -4.00 -17.24
N THR A 353 -11.22 -3.56 -17.85
CA THR A 353 -10.80 -2.17 -17.90
C THR A 353 -11.69 -1.37 -18.83
N LEU A 354 -12.40 -0.37 -18.30
CA LEU A 354 -13.24 0.53 -19.10
C LEU A 354 -12.40 1.59 -19.83
N ARG A 355 -12.59 1.72 -21.16
CA ARG A 355 -12.08 2.84 -21.94
C ARG A 355 -12.75 4.15 -21.54
N LEU A 356 -12.09 5.30 -21.76
CA LEU A 356 -12.65 6.64 -21.50
C LEU A 356 -14.02 6.88 -22.17
N THR A 357 -14.27 6.29 -23.33
CA THR A 357 -15.58 6.35 -24.01
C THR A 357 -16.67 5.66 -23.19
N GLY A 358 -16.37 4.47 -22.66
CA GLY A 358 -17.25 3.76 -21.76
C GLY A 358 -17.50 4.53 -20.46
N VAL A 359 -16.45 5.10 -19.89
CA VAL A 359 -16.56 5.94 -18.68
C VAL A 359 -17.43 7.19 -18.94
N ALA A 360 -17.35 7.80 -20.12
CA ALA A 360 -18.21 8.92 -20.50
C ALA A 360 -19.69 8.50 -20.58
N VAL A 361 -19.98 7.35 -21.17
CA VAL A 361 -21.33 6.76 -21.23
C VAL A 361 -21.87 6.53 -19.81
N LEU A 362 -21.06 5.91 -18.93
CA LEU A 362 -21.46 5.67 -17.53
C LEU A 362 -21.75 6.98 -16.78
N SER A 363 -20.89 8.00 -16.94
CA SER A 363 -21.05 9.28 -16.27
C SER A 363 -22.33 10.01 -16.70
N GLN A 364 -22.62 10.04 -18.00
CA GLN A 364 -23.83 10.66 -18.51
C GLN A 364 -25.09 9.86 -18.14
N ALA A 365 -25.04 8.53 -18.24
CA ALA A 365 -26.15 7.67 -17.85
C ALA A 365 -26.47 7.84 -16.36
N ALA A 366 -25.45 7.87 -15.49
CA ALA A 366 -25.62 8.12 -14.06
C ALA A 366 -26.23 9.49 -13.77
N GLN A 367 -25.82 10.54 -14.49
CA GLN A 367 -26.40 11.88 -14.36
C GLN A 367 -27.88 11.92 -14.79
N GLN A 368 -28.22 11.35 -15.94
CA GLN A 368 -29.60 11.31 -16.44
C GLN A 368 -30.50 10.50 -15.51
N TRP A 369 -30.01 9.33 -15.06
CA TRP A 369 -30.70 8.49 -14.08
C TRP A 369 -31.01 9.25 -12.80
N GLN A 370 -29.99 9.86 -12.20
CA GLN A 370 -30.15 10.61 -10.95
C GLN A 370 -31.10 11.80 -11.12
N LYS A 371 -31.02 12.52 -12.25
CA LYS A 371 -31.91 13.65 -12.54
C LYS A 371 -33.37 13.21 -12.72
N ALA A 372 -33.61 12.10 -13.40
CA ALA A 372 -34.97 11.62 -13.66
C ALA A 372 -35.63 10.99 -12.43
N LEU A 373 -34.84 10.38 -11.55
CA LEU A 373 -35.33 9.54 -10.45
C LEU A 373 -34.97 10.09 -9.06
N GLU A 374 -34.50 11.34 -8.96
CA GLU A 374 -33.91 11.92 -7.75
C GLU A 374 -34.71 11.66 -6.47
N THR A 375 -36.02 11.95 -6.51
CA THR A 375 -36.94 11.81 -5.36
C THR A 375 -37.26 10.35 -5.00
N ARG A 376 -36.95 9.41 -5.90
CA ARG A 376 -37.19 7.97 -5.76
C ARG A 376 -35.91 7.21 -5.42
N CYS A 377 -34.75 7.82 -5.66
CA CYS A 377 -33.47 7.24 -5.29
C CYS A 377 -33.34 7.21 -3.77
N GLN A 378 -32.99 6.05 -3.22
CA GLN A 378 -32.62 5.99 -1.80
C GLN A 378 -31.44 6.94 -1.54
N PRO A 379 -31.48 7.75 -0.46
CA PRO A 379 -30.35 8.58 -0.11
C PRO A 379 -29.15 7.69 0.22
N LEU A 380 -27.95 8.12 -0.17
CA LEU A 380 -26.73 7.45 0.29
C LEU A 380 -26.65 7.60 1.81
N PRO A 381 -26.13 6.59 2.53
CA PRO A 381 -25.83 6.77 3.94
C PRO A 381 -24.82 7.91 4.07
N ALA A 382 -25.07 8.83 5.00
CA ALA A 382 -24.11 9.88 5.33
C ALA A 382 -22.84 9.24 5.89
N VAL A 383 -21.68 9.79 5.50
CA VAL A 383 -20.41 9.35 6.05
C VAL A 383 -20.37 9.58 7.56
N ALA A 384 -20.12 8.51 8.33
CA ALA A 384 -19.91 8.61 9.77
C ALA A 384 -18.44 8.97 10.03
N TRP A 385 -18.07 10.22 9.76
CA TRP A 385 -16.68 10.69 9.85
C TRP A 385 -16.18 10.72 11.29
N ARG A 386 -15.63 9.59 11.73
CA ARG A 386 -15.07 9.41 13.08
C ARG A 386 -13.55 9.50 13.08
N GLN A 387 -12.92 9.01 12.02
CA GLN A 387 -11.47 8.95 11.84
C GLN A 387 -11.15 9.07 10.35
N GLY A 388 -9.89 9.36 10.02
CA GLY A 388 -9.39 9.27 8.65
C GLY A 388 -9.77 10.43 7.72
N MET A 389 -9.80 10.12 6.41
CA MET A 389 -9.94 11.09 5.33
C MET A 389 -11.30 10.98 4.64
N VAL A 390 -11.87 12.13 4.31
CA VAL A 390 -13.14 12.29 3.59
C VAL A 390 -12.86 13.20 2.38
N VAL A 391 -12.91 12.66 1.16
CA VAL A 391 -12.55 13.36 -0.09
C VAL A 391 -13.75 13.62 -0.97
N GLU A 392 -14.07 14.90 -1.22
CA GLU A 392 -15.11 15.28 -2.17
C GLU A 392 -14.55 15.09 -3.58
N LEU A 393 -15.23 14.30 -4.40
CA LEU A 393 -14.74 13.92 -5.72
C LEU A 393 -15.00 14.99 -6.78
N GLU A 394 -13.92 15.61 -7.27
CA GLU A 394 -13.96 16.61 -8.33
C GLU A 394 -13.88 15.93 -9.72
N PRO A 395 -14.82 16.20 -10.65
CA PRO A 395 -14.81 15.56 -11.97
C PRO A 395 -13.48 15.71 -12.70
N ILE A 396 -12.87 16.89 -12.59
CA ILE A 396 -11.64 17.23 -13.31
C ILE A 396 -10.44 16.41 -12.82
N GLU A 397 -10.35 16.15 -11.52
CA GLU A 397 -9.29 15.32 -10.94
C GLU A 397 -9.44 13.87 -11.37
N LEU A 398 -10.68 13.34 -11.34
CA LEU A 398 -10.98 11.98 -11.74
C LEU A 398 -10.67 11.76 -13.23
N VAL A 399 -11.11 12.68 -14.09
CA VAL A 399 -10.79 12.60 -15.53
C VAL A 399 -9.29 12.67 -15.76
N LEU A 400 -8.57 13.53 -15.04
CA LEU A 400 -7.11 13.62 -15.18
C LEU A 400 -6.40 12.32 -14.77
N LEU A 401 -6.82 11.68 -13.67
CA LEU A 401 -6.30 10.39 -13.23
C LEU A 401 -6.60 9.28 -14.26
N LEU A 402 -7.83 9.23 -14.79
CA LEU A 402 -8.22 8.27 -15.83
C LEU A 402 -7.43 8.49 -17.12
N GLN A 403 -7.24 9.74 -17.55
CA GLN A 403 -6.42 10.05 -18.73
C GLN A 403 -4.95 9.72 -18.50
N LEU A 404 -4.44 9.85 -17.28
CA LEU A 404 -3.08 9.47 -16.95
C LEU A 404 -2.87 7.96 -17.07
N GLN A 405 -3.86 7.17 -16.67
CA GLN A 405 -3.84 5.70 -16.83
C GLN A 405 -3.97 5.28 -18.31
N GLN A 406 -4.85 5.93 -19.09
CA GLN A 406 -5.22 5.44 -20.43
C GLN A 406 -4.56 6.18 -21.61
N ARG A 407 -4.05 7.40 -21.40
CA ARG A 407 -3.59 8.32 -22.45
C ARG A 407 -2.38 9.16 -22.02
N ARG A 408 -1.44 8.56 -21.28
CA ARG A 408 -0.23 9.25 -20.79
C ARG A 408 0.53 10.04 -21.88
N PRO A 409 0.78 9.52 -23.09
CA PRO A 409 1.50 10.28 -24.13
C PRO A 409 0.77 11.58 -24.53
N ALA A 410 -0.57 11.56 -24.60
CA ALA A 410 -1.35 12.74 -24.95
C ALA A 410 -1.28 13.83 -23.87
N LEU A 411 -1.22 13.43 -22.58
CA LEU A 411 -1.01 14.37 -21.47
C LEU A 411 0.39 14.99 -21.50
N GLU A 412 1.41 14.22 -21.85
CA GLU A 412 2.77 14.73 -22.00
C GLU A 412 2.86 15.78 -23.12
N GLU A 413 2.29 15.47 -24.28
CA GLU A 413 2.19 16.43 -25.40
C GLU A 413 1.42 17.69 -25.01
N ALA A 414 0.29 17.54 -24.32
CA ALA A 414 -0.52 18.64 -23.85
C ALA A 414 0.23 19.53 -22.84
N LEU A 415 0.97 18.95 -21.90
CA LEU A 415 1.81 19.70 -20.95
C LEU A 415 2.90 20.52 -21.69
N VAL A 416 3.51 19.96 -22.73
CA VAL A 416 4.46 20.68 -23.59
C VAL A 416 3.77 21.83 -24.33
N ALA A 417 2.58 21.60 -24.88
CA ALA A 417 1.79 22.61 -25.57
C ALA A 417 1.39 23.76 -24.63
N MET A 418 0.90 23.45 -23.44
CA MET A 418 0.54 24.43 -22.41
C MET A 418 1.72 25.31 -22.01
N ARG A 419 2.92 24.74 -21.88
CA ARG A 419 4.12 25.51 -21.59
C ARG A 419 4.47 26.49 -22.71
N ARG A 420 4.37 26.05 -23.97
CA ARG A 420 4.64 26.92 -25.15
C ARG A 420 3.63 28.06 -25.26
N ARG A 421 2.38 27.80 -24.89
CA ARG A 421 1.24 28.73 -25.00
C ARG A 421 0.91 29.43 -23.67
N HIS A 422 1.78 29.35 -22.67
CA HIS A 422 1.49 29.89 -21.33
C HIS A 422 1.16 31.40 -21.34
N HIS A 423 1.78 32.18 -22.24
CA HIS A 423 1.52 33.61 -22.40
C HIS A 423 0.48 33.95 -23.47
N ASP A 424 -0.13 32.96 -24.10
CA ASP A 424 -1.19 33.15 -25.09
C ASP A 424 -2.54 33.31 -24.39
N THR A 425 -2.99 34.54 -24.19
CA THR A 425 -4.28 34.82 -23.53
C THR A 425 -5.46 34.17 -24.27
N ALA A 426 -5.40 34.05 -25.60
CA ALA A 426 -6.49 33.45 -26.38
C ALA A 426 -6.59 31.94 -26.10
N PHE A 427 -5.46 31.26 -25.94
CA PHE A 427 -5.41 29.86 -25.53
C PHE A 427 -6.13 29.62 -24.19
N TRP A 428 -5.91 30.50 -23.21
CA TRP A 428 -6.51 30.37 -21.88
C TRP A 428 -7.98 30.82 -21.80
N GLN A 429 -8.40 31.68 -22.71
CA GLN A 429 -9.78 32.16 -22.85
C GLN A 429 -10.65 31.24 -23.74
N GLU A 430 -10.05 30.28 -24.42
CA GLU A 430 -10.78 29.32 -25.22
C GLU A 430 -11.78 28.55 -24.35
N ALA A 431 -13.00 28.43 -24.88
CA ALA A 431 -14.09 27.75 -24.21
C ALA A 431 -13.75 26.26 -24.01
N ASN A 432 -14.32 25.67 -22.96
CA ASN A 432 -14.22 24.24 -22.80
C ASN A 432 -15.05 23.53 -23.87
N PRO A 433 -14.63 22.34 -24.32
CA PRO A 433 -15.41 21.55 -25.26
C PRO A 433 -16.81 21.27 -24.72
N GLU A 434 -17.81 21.25 -25.61
CA GLU A 434 -19.14 20.77 -25.26
C GLU A 434 -19.11 19.25 -25.05
N GLY A 435 -19.93 18.76 -24.12
CA GLY A 435 -20.09 17.33 -23.84
C GLY A 435 -19.35 16.82 -22.59
N PRO A 436 -19.36 15.49 -22.36
CA PRO A 436 -18.82 14.88 -21.16
C PRO A 436 -17.31 15.11 -21.00
N MET A 437 -16.89 15.48 -19.80
CA MET A 437 -15.49 15.80 -19.48
C MET A 437 -14.52 14.64 -19.77
N ALA A 438 -14.97 13.40 -19.61
CA ALA A 438 -14.17 12.20 -19.93
C ALA A 438 -13.72 12.12 -21.41
N LEU A 439 -14.43 12.81 -22.31
CA LEU A 439 -14.11 12.88 -23.74
C LEU A 439 -13.28 14.12 -24.12
N TRP A 440 -13.04 15.05 -23.19
CA TRP A 440 -12.23 16.23 -23.46
C TRP A 440 -10.79 15.84 -23.83
N SER A 441 -10.16 16.67 -24.66
CA SER A 441 -8.74 16.50 -24.96
C SER A 441 -7.89 16.70 -23.71
N ALA A 442 -6.71 16.08 -23.67
CA ALA A 442 -5.74 16.27 -22.59
C ALA A 442 -5.40 17.74 -22.36
N GLU A 443 -5.29 18.54 -23.44
CA GLU A 443 -5.07 19.98 -23.37
C GLU A 443 -6.24 20.73 -22.71
N ALA A 444 -7.49 20.39 -23.03
CA ALA A 444 -8.66 21.02 -22.41
C ALA A 444 -8.78 20.69 -20.92
N VAL A 445 -8.56 19.42 -20.55
CA VAL A 445 -8.57 18.96 -19.15
C VAL A 445 -7.47 19.67 -18.35
N LEU A 446 -6.23 19.65 -18.83
CA LEU A 446 -5.12 20.29 -18.12
C LEU A 446 -5.29 21.82 -18.06
N ARG A 447 -5.84 22.45 -19.10
CA ARG A 447 -6.17 23.88 -19.09
C ARG A 447 -7.19 24.22 -18.00
N GLU A 448 -8.28 23.46 -17.92
CA GLU A 448 -9.26 23.62 -16.86
C GLU A 448 -8.62 23.40 -15.48
N TRP A 449 -7.78 22.38 -15.35
CA TRP A 449 -7.08 22.08 -14.12
C TRP A 449 -6.13 23.19 -13.65
N HIS A 450 -5.45 23.88 -14.57
CA HIS A 450 -4.64 25.05 -14.24
C HIS A 450 -5.48 26.28 -13.85
N ARG A 451 -6.69 26.44 -14.42
CA ARG A 451 -7.58 27.58 -14.10
C ARG A 451 -8.30 27.38 -12.77
N ALA A 452 -8.87 26.20 -12.56
CA ALA A 452 -9.69 25.89 -11.40
C ALA A 452 -8.86 25.31 -10.24
N GLY A 453 -8.06 24.26 -10.50
CA GLY A 453 -7.27 23.56 -9.50
C GLY A 453 -5.93 24.22 -9.17
N GLY A 454 -5.41 25.04 -10.09
CA GLY A 454 -4.16 25.75 -9.91
C GLY A 454 -2.90 24.87 -9.90
N PHE A 455 -2.93 23.75 -10.62
CA PHE A 455 -1.76 22.92 -10.83
C PHE A 455 -0.80 23.60 -11.82
N TYR A 456 0.49 23.75 -11.46
CA TYR A 456 1.54 24.22 -12.37
C TYR A 456 2.71 23.24 -12.38
N ALA A 457 2.85 22.49 -13.47
CA ALA A 457 3.92 21.52 -13.62
C ALA A 457 5.31 22.19 -13.64
N SER A 458 6.35 21.46 -13.22
CA SER A 458 7.72 21.95 -13.28
C SER A 458 8.16 22.24 -14.72
N SER A 459 9.06 23.21 -14.89
CA SER A 459 9.56 23.58 -16.23
C SER A 459 10.53 22.54 -16.81
N HIS A 460 11.13 21.70 -15.98
CA HIS A 460 12.16 20.75 -16.41
C HIS A 460 11.58 19.36 -16.66
N ALA A 461 10.54 18.98 -15.92
CA ALA A 461 9.93 17.67 -16.01
C ALA A 461 8.42 17.71 -15.72
N PRO A 462 7.61 18.19 -16.67
CA PRO A 462 6.21 18.47 -16.40
C PRO A 462 5.37 17.21 -16.15
N ILE A 463 5.68 16.10 -16.84
CA ILE A 463 4.99 14.82 -16.65
C ILE A 463 5.33 14.22 -15.28
N GLU A 464 6.57 14.35 -14.82
CA GLU A 464 6.99 13.89 -13.49
C GLU A 464 6.28 14.67 -12.39
N SER A 465 6.07 15.99 -12.56
CA SER A 465 5.25 16.79 -11.65
C SER A 465 3.81 16.31 -11.58
N LEU A 466 3.23 15.93 -12.73
CA LEU A 466 1.87 15.39 -12.79
C LEU A 466 1.79 14.03 -12.08
N LEU A 467 2.79 13.17 -12.26
CA LEU A 467 2.88 11.88 -11.56
C LEU A 467 3.04 12.07 -10.04
N ARG A 468 3.84 13.04 -9.61
CA ARG A 468 4.01 13.42 -8.19
C ARG A 468 2.73 13.96 -7.55
N TRP A 469 1.83 14.53 -8.35
CA TRP A 469 0.48 14.85 -7.90
C TRP A 469 -0.43 13.62 -7.90
N ALA A 470 -0.42 12.85 -8.98
CA ALA A 470 -1.35 11.75 -9.20
C ALA A 470 -1.19 10.60 -8.21
N GLN A 471 0.04 10.23 -7.85
CA GLN A 471 0.32 9.16 -6.88
C GLN A 471 -0.32 9.42 -5.51
N PRO A 472 -0.05 10.54 -4.82
CA PRO A 472 -0.71 10.84 -3.55
C PRO A 472 -2.20 11.14 -3.71
N ALA A 473 -2.66 11.67 -4.84
CA ALA A 473 -4.09 11.85 -5.09
C ALA A 473 -4.83 10.50 -5.16
N LEU A 474 -4.29 9.52 -5.89
CA LEU A 474 -4.86 8.17 -5.98
C LEU A 474 -4.82 7.47 -4.61
N ALA A 475 -3.70 7.56 -3.89
CA ALA A 475 -3.59 7.01 -2.54
C ALA A 475 -4.58 7.65 -1.55
N ALA A 476 -4.83 8.96 -1.68
CA ALA A 476 -5.85 9.67 -0.91
C ALA A 476 -7.25 9.13 -1.23
N LEU A 477 -7.58 8.91 -2.51
CA LEU A 477 -8.86 8.36 -2.94
C LEU A 477 -9.07 6.92 -2.43
N GLN A 478 -8.03 6.09 -2.46
CA GLN A 478 -8.07 4.71 -1.96
C GLN A 478 -8.22 4.64 -0.43
N GLN A 479 -7.63 5.58 0.31
CA GLN A 479 -7.69 5.64 1.78
C GLN A 479 -8.91 6.41 2.31
N ALA A 480 -9.58 7.18 1.45
CA ALA A 480 -10.75 7.95 1.84
C ALA A 480 -11.92 7.03 2.18
N GLN A 481 -12.73 7.45 3.15
CA GLN A 481 -14.05 6.85 3.39
C GLN A 481 -15.05 7.13 2.25
N GLY A 482 -14.61 7.88 1.23
CA GLY A 482 -15.38 8.35 0.08
C GLY A 482 -16.36 9.46 0.46
N TRP A 483 -16.65 10.37 -0.47
CA TRP A 483 -17.94 11.07 -0.60
C TRP A 483 -17.93 11.83 -1.92
N SER A 484 -19.06 11.87 -2.62
CA SER A 484 -19.17 12.64 -3.87
C SER A 484 -20.42 13.48 -3.84
N ALA A 485 -20.31 14.72 -4.29
CA ALA A 485 -21.43 15.64 -4.41
C ALA A 485 -22.41 15.21 -5.52
N GLU A 486 -21.92 14.68 -6.66
CA GLU A 486 -22.76 14.42 -7.84
C GLU A 486 -22.61 13.00 -8.42
N ALA A 487 -23.67 12.52 -9.08
CA ALA A 487 -23.74 11.18 -9.66
C ALA A 487 -22.76 10.96 -10.83
N SER A 488 -22.45 12.01 -11.59
CA SER A 488 -21.46 11.99 -12.67
C SER A 488 -20.06 11.71 -12.14
N SER A 489 -19.62 12.42 -11.09
CA SER A 489 -18.35 12.18 -10.39
C SER A 489 -18.29 10.79 -9.77
N GLN A 490 -19.40 10.32 -9.21
CA GLN A 490 -19.50 8.97 -8.64
C GLN A 490 -19.17 7.91 -9.69
N ALA A 491 -19.74 8.01 -10.90
CA ALA A 491 -19.47 7.09 -11.99
C ALA A 491 -18.02 7.20 -12.51
N LEU A 492 -17.45 8.41 -12.58
CA LEU A 492 -16.05 8.63 -12.97
C LEU A 492 -15.06 7.99 -11.97
N ALA A 493 -15.42 7.92 -10.70
CA ALA A 493 -14.56 7.35 -9.67
C ALA A 493 -14.55 5.81 -9.65
N LEU A 494 -15.56 5.15 -10.22
CA LEU A 494 -15.70 3.69 -10.14
C LEU A 494 -14.47 2.92 -10.65
N PRO A 495 -13.85 3.28 -11.79
CA PRO A 495 -12.64 2.59 -12.26
C PRO A 495 -11.40 2.85 -11.40
N LEU A 496 -11.45 3.82 -10.48
CA LEU A 496 -10.32 4.24 -9.63
C LEU A 496 -10.43 3.71 -8.19
N LEU A 497 -11.57 3.15 -7.79
CA LEU A 497 -11.87 2.76 -6.41
C LEU A 497 -12.00 1.23 -6.28
N GLU A 498 -11.02 0.59 -5.65
CA GLU A 498 -11.00 -0.88 -5.50
C GLU A 498 -11.81 -1.40 -4.30
N ALA A 499 -11.89 -0.64 -3.21
CA ALA A 499 -12.55 -1.06 -1.97
C ALA A 499 -13.33 0.05 -1.24
N GLY A 500 -13.29 1.29 -1.75
CA GLY A 500 -13.97 2.44 -1.16
C GLY A 500 -15.46 2.51 -1.55
N GLY A 501 -16.34 2.70 -0.56
CA GLY A 501 -17.77 2.89 -0.80
C GLY A 501 -18.09 4.33 -1.21
N ILE A 502 -19.01 4.50 -2.16
CA ILE A 502 -19.61 5.81 -2.45
C ILE A 502 -20.63 6.12 -1.35
N VAL A 503 -20.38 7.17 -0.57
CA VAL A 503 -21.25 7.64 0.52
C VAL A 503 -21.68 9.09 0.31
N ALA A 504 -22.73 9.50 1.03
CA ALA A 504 -23.20 10.88 0.99
C ALA A 504 -22.29 11.82 1.77
N THR A 505 -22.34 13.09 1.35
CA THR A 505 -21.87 14.24 2.12
C THR A 505 -22.40 14.19 3.56
N PRO A 506 -21.56 14.39 4.59
CA PRO A 506 -22.07 14.65 5.91
C PRO A 506 -22.88 15.94 5.79
N GLY A 507 -24.14 15.88 6.22
CA GLY A 507 -24.99 17.07 6.21
C GLY A 507 -24.34 18.19 7.01
N GLU A 508 -24.63 19.43 6.66
CA GLU A 508 -24.07 20.63 7.32
C GLU A 508 -24.05 20.54 8.85
N GLY A 509 -25.18 20.14 9.46
CA GLY A 509 -25.27 19.97 10.92
C GLY A 509 -24.33 18.88 11.44
N SER A 510 -24.22 17.75 10.74
CA SER A 510 -23.39 16.62 11.15
C SER A 510 -21.89 16.93 11.09
N LEU A 511 -21.44 17.69 10.09
CA LEU A 511 -20.04 18.11 10.03
C LEU A 511 -19.73 19.12 11.14
N ALA A 512 -20.58 20.13 11.36
CA ALA A 512 -20.39 21.10 12.44
C ALA A 512 -20.38 20.43 13.82
N GLU A 513 -21.28 19.48 14.07
CA GLU A 513 -21.28 18.66 15.28
C GLU A 513 -19.98 17.85 15.42
N SER A 514 -19.47 17.29 14.32
CA SER A 514 -18.21 16.52 14.31
C SER A 514 -16.97 17.36 14.57
N LEU A 515 -17.03 18.67 14.35
CA LEU A 515 -15.94 19.61 14.64
C LEU A 515 -15.99 20.13 16.09
N GLY A 516 -17.10 19.96 16.80
CA GLY A 516 -17.30 20.47 18.15
C GLY A 516 -16.20 20.05 19.13
N GLY A 517 -15.63 21.04 19.83
CA GLY A 517 -14.55 20.82 20.80
C GLY A 517 -13.17 20.53 20.21
N LEU A 518 -13.03 20.50 18.89
CA LEU A 518 -11.76 20.19 18.21
C LEU A 518 -10.94 21.43 17.86
N GLU A 519 -9.67 21.23 17.57
CA GLU A 519 -8.81 22.22 16.92
C GLU A 519 -8.77 21.94 15.42
N VAL A 520 -9.15 22.92 14.62
CA VAL A 520 -9.36 22.83 13.18
C VAL A 520 -8.41 23.77 12.45
N VAL A 521 -7.76 23.26 11.40
CA VAL A 521 -7.01 24.06 10.43
C VAL A 521 -7.74 24.05 9.10
N TYR A 522 -8.02 25.23 8.56
CA TYR A 522 -8.54 25.42 7.22
C TYR A 522 -7.43 25.94 6.29
N VAL A 523 -7.29 25.32 5.11
CA VAL A 523 -6.36 25.74 4.07
C VAL A 523 -7.13 25.92 2.77
N GLY A 524 -7.18 27.14 2.23
CA GLY A 524 -7.89 27.37 0.97
C GLY A 524 -7.88 28.81 0.50
N ALA A 525 -8.40 29.05 -0.70
CA ALA A 525 -8.42 30.39 -1.31
C ALA A 525 -9.30 31.39 -0.53
N ARG A 526 -10.35 30.90 0.15
CA ARG A 526 -11.34 31.73 0.89
C ARG A 526 -11.08 31.79 2.40
N TRP A 527 -9.85 31.56 2.83
CA TRP A 527 -9.46 31.48 4.23
C TRP A 527 -9.84 32.72 5.06
N GLU A 528 -9.79 33.92 4.48
CA GLU A 528 -10.20 35.15 5.18
C GLU A 528 -11.70 35.19 5.47
N ALA A 529 -12.52 34.73 4.52
CA ALA A 529 -13.97 34.67 4.66
C ALA A 529 -14.37 33.65 5.74
N VAL A 530 -13.73 32.48 5.73
CA VAL A 530 -13.90 31.42 6.73
C VAL A 530 -13.47 31.91 8.12
N GLN A 531 -12.31 32.55 8.22
CA GLN A 531 -11.81 33.12 9.48
C GLN A 531 -12.73 34.23 10.03
N ARG A 532 -13.25 35.10 9.16
CA ARG A 532 -14.18 36.17 9.54
C ARG A 532 -15.50 35.59 10.03
N ALA A 533 -16.09 34.65 9.29
CA ALA A 533 -17.34 34.00 9.69
C ALA A 533 -17.23 33.33 11.07
N HIS A 534 -16.09 32.68 11.36
CA HIS A 534 -15.85 32.08 12.67
C HIS A 534 -15.71 33.12 13.79
N ARG A 535 -14.96 34.22 13.55
CA ARG A 535 -14.83 35.32 14.52
C ARG A 535 -16.14 36.03 14.81
N ASP A 536 -16.99 36.17 13.80
CA ASP A 536 -18.30 36.81 13.90
C ASP A 536 -19.35 35.92 14.62
N GLY A 537 -18.95 34.71 15.04
CA GLY A 537 -19.83 33.78 15.75
C GLY A 537 -20.98 33.28 14.87
N GLN A 538 -20.80 33.26 13.55
CA GLN A 538 -21.80 32.66 12.66
C GLN A 538 -22.01 31.20 13.08
N PRO A 539 -23.27 30.73 13.14
CA PRO A 539 -23.61 29.55 13.91
C PRO A 539 -23.08 28.28 13.25
N PHE A 540 -21.94 27.80 13.74
CA PHE A 540 -21.66 26.37 13.76
C PHE A 540 -22.68 25.74 14.72
N VAL A 541 -23.56 24.89 14.20
CA VAL A 541 -24.48 24.14 15.06
C VAL A 541 -23.64 23.10 15.80
N GLY A 542 -23.56 23.22 17.13
CA GLY A 542 -22.80 22.30 17.97
C GLY A 542 -21.93 23.01 19.01
N GLU A 543 -20.93 22.29 19.51
CA GLU A 543 -19.94 22.81 20.45
C GLU A 543 -18.95 23.75 19.75
N ALA A 544 -18.42 24.73 20.48
CA ALA A 544 -17.39 25.62 19.96
C ALA A 544 -16.12 24.84 19.62
N PHE A 545 -15.42 25.26 18.56
CA PHE A 545 -14.15 24.66 18.14
C PHE A 545 -13.12 25.74 17.80
N GLY A 546 -11.84 25.41 17.95
CA GLY A 546 -10.74 26.30 17.61
C GLY A 546 -10.49 26.30 16.11
N LEU A 547 -10.41 27.47 15.47
CA LEU A 547 -10.14 27.57 14.04
C LEU A 547 -8.88 28.39 13.77
N ARG A 548 -7.99 27.82 12.96
CA ARG A 548 -6.86 28.52 12.35
C ARG A 548 -6.96 28.38 10.84
N CYS A 549 -6.57 29.43 10.13
CA CYS A 549 -6.72 29.49 8.68
C CYS A 549 -5.38 29.83 8.04
N LEU A 550 -5.06 29.15 6.94
CA LEU A 550 -3.92 29.44 6.08
C LEU A 550 -4.42 29.70 4.65
N PRO A 551 -3.76 30.61 3.91
CA PRO A 551 -3.97 30.70 2.48
C PRO A 551 -3.53 29.40 1.79
N GLY A 552 -4.32 28.93 0.84
CA GLY A 552 -3.84 27.97 -0.15
C GLY A 552 -2.83 28.61 -1.11
N PRO A 553 -2.03 27.82 -1.85
CA PRO A 553 -1.15 28.36 -2.88
C PRO A 553 -1.92 29.18 -3.92
N SER A 554 -1.43 30.39 -4.21
CA SER A 554 -2.03 31.28 -5.23
C SER A 554 -1.51 30.90 -6.61
N SER A 555 -1.99 29.78 -7.12
CA SER A 555 -1.47 29.17 -8.35
C SER A 555 -2.55 28.86 -9.39
N CYS A 556 -3.68 29.56 -9.37
CA CYS A 556 -4.66 29.49 -10.46
C CYS A 556 -4.27 30.47 -11.56
N HIS A 557 -4.29 30.03 -12.83
CA HIS A 557 -4.00 30.92 -13.96
C HIS A 557 -4.87 32.20 -13.90
N PRO A 558 -4.28 33.41 -14.08
CA PRO A 558 -2.94 33.69 -14.60
C PRO A 558 -1.81 33.74 -13.56
N MET A 559 -2.10 33.52 -12.29
CA MET A 559 -1.11 33.57 -11.22
C MET A 559 -0.25 32.31 -11.26
N ARG A 560 0.97 32.44 -11.78
CA ARG A 560 1.95 31.35 -11.78
C ARG A 560 2.88 31.49 -10.57
N PRO A 561 3.01 30.45 -9.72
CA PRO A 561 4.00 30.47 -8.65
C PRO A 561 5.42 30.52 -9.23
N ALA A 562 6.34 31.18 -8.52
CA ALA A 562 7.74 31.27 -8.94
C ALA A 562 8.42 29.90 -8.99
N ALA A 563 7.99 29.01 -8.09
CA ALA A 563 8.43 27.65 -7.92
C ALA A 563 7.32 26.69 -8.38
N GLY A 564 7.64 25.43 -8.73
CA GLY A 564 6.67 24.50 -9.33
C GLY A 564 5.55 24.06 -8.39
N PHE A 565 4.71 23.12 -8.84
CA PHE A 565 3.72 22.45 -7.99
C PHE A 565 4.37 21.87 -6.73
N GLU A 566 5.51 21.20 -6.87
CA GLU A 566 6.19 20.51 -5.77
C GLU A 566 6.63 21.49 -4.67
N ASP A 567 7.21 22.62 -5.08
CA ASP A 567 7.66 23.65 -4.14
C ASP A 567 6.47 24.32 -3.46
N SER A 568 5.41 24.63 -4.22
CA SER A 568 4.18 25.21 -3.68
C SER A 568 3.48 24.26 -2.70
N LEU A 569 3.52 22.94 -2.96
CA LEU A 569 3.01 21.90 -2.07
C LEU A 569 3.88 21.80 -0.81
N ALA A 570 5.21 21.84 -0.95
CA ALA A 570 6.15 21.77 0.17
C ALA A 570 6.03 22.97 1.10
N ASP A 571 5.88 24.18 0.54
CA ASP A 571 5.64 25.41 1.30
C ASP A 571 4.31 25.35 2.05
N CYS A 572 3.25 24.91 1.36
CA CYS A 572 1.93 24.72 1.98
C CYS A 572 1.97 23.69 3.11
N GLY A 573 2.64 22.55 2.89
CA GLY A 573 2.85 21.52 3.91
C GLY A 573 3.61 22.06 5.11
N SER A 574 4.73 22.75 4.88
CA SER A 574 5.55 23.36 5.94
C SER A 574 4.76 24.37 6.79
N ALA A 575 3.87 25.16 6.17
CA ALA A 575 3.02 26.09 6.90
C ALA A 575 2.02 25.38 7.82
N VAL A 576 1.41 24.28 7.36
CA VAL A 576 0.50 23.46 8.17
C VAL A 576 1.26 22.76 9.31
N GLU A 577 2.46 22.25 9.02
CA GLU A 577 3.34 21.64 10.02
C GLU A 577 3.74 22.61 11.12
N GLN A 578 4.07 23.86 10.76
CA GLN A 578 4.39 24.90 11.71
C GLN A 578 3.20 25.21 12.63
N LEU A 579 1.97 25.23 12.10
CA LEU A 579 0.78 25.37 12.93
C LEU A 579 0.63 24.19 13.90
N HIS A 580 0.87 22.96 13.44
CA HIS A 580 0.81 21.77 14.30
C HIS A 580 1.84 21.83 15.44
N GLN A 581 3.08 22.25 15.15
CA GLN A 581 4.16 22.40 16.13
C GLN A 581 3.86 23.47 17.18
N GLN A 582 3.24 24.59 16.77
CA GLN A 582 2.81 25.64 17.70
C GLN A 582 1.69 25.16 18.63
N ARG A 583 0.71 24.47 18.05
CA ARG A 583 -0.42 23.87 18.78
C ARG A 583 -0.99 22.73 17.95
N PRO A 584 -1.01 21.49 18.46
CA PRO A 584 -1.63 20.37 17.75
C PRO A 584 -3.07 20.69 17.37
N PHE A 585 -3.51 20.13 16.23
CA PHE A 585 -4.89 20.20 15.77
C PHE A 585 -5.40 18.81 15.43
N ASP A 586 -6.70 18.63 15.45
CA ASP A 586 -7.37 17.34 15.24
C ASP A 586 -7.85 17.19 13.80
N VAL A 587 -8.19 18.31 13.15
CA VAL A 587 -8.84 18.35 11.83
C VAL A 587 -8.12 19.28 10.87
N LEU A 588 -7.91 18.81 9.64
CA LEU A 588 -7.55 19.64 8.48
C LEU A 588 -8.72 19.68 7.48
N LEU A 589 -9.17 20.89 7.15
CA LEU A 589 -10.07 21.17 6.03
C LEU A 589 -9.24 21.73 4.87
N ALA A 590 -9.09 20.96 3.79
CA ALA A 590 -8.25 21.30 2.65
C ALA A 590 -9.10 21.63 1.41
N GLU A 591 -9.05 22.90 0.98
CA GLU A 591 -9.70 23.49 -0.19
C GLU A 591 -8.70 24.31 -1.01
N CYS A 592 -7.52 23.74 -1.20
CA CYS A 592 -6.43 24.36 -1.94
C CYS A 592 -6.25 23.71 -3.33
N GLY A 593 -7.35 23.46 -4.05
CA GLY A 593 -7.31 22.95 -5.42
C GLY A 593 -6.44 21.70 -5.56
N ALA A 594 -5.49 21.72 -6.50
CA ALA A 594 -4.59 20.60 -6.79
C ALA A 594 -3.74 20.14 -5.60
N TYR A 595 -3.56 20.98 -4.59
CA TYR A 595 -2.76 20.67 -3.41
C TYR A 595 -3.56 19.92 -2.34
N ARG A 596 -4.90 19.89 -2.41
CA ARG A 596 -5.75 19.41 -1.31
C ARG A 596 -5.53 17.93 -0.99
N LEU A 597 -5.51 17.05 -2.00
CA LEU A 597 -5.38 15.60 -1.79
C LEU A 597 -3.98 15.23 -1.29
N PRO A 598 -2.88 15.70 -1.94
CA PRO A 598 -1.54 15.40 -1.45
C PRO A 598 -1.26 15.98 -0.07
N LEU A 599 -1.75 17.20 0.22
CA LEU A 599 -1.63 17.81 1.53
C LEU A 599 -2.37 17.00 2.60
N ALA A 600 -3.63 16.66 2.35
CA ALA A 600 -4.43 15.90 3.31
C ALA A 600 -3.83 14.53 3.60
N LEU A 601 -3.34 13.82 2.57
CA LEU A 601 -2.69 12.54 2.75
C LEU A 601 -1.42 12.67 3.60
N ALA A 602 -0.58 13.65 3.29
CA ALA A 602 0.65 13.91 4.05
C ALA A 602 0.35 14.22 5.52
N MET A 603 -0.63 15.08 5.79
CA MET A 603 -0.97 15.47 7.16
C MET A 603 -1.59 14.32 7.94
N GLN A 604 -2.48 13.53 7.33
CA GLN A 604 -3.04 12.34 7.95
C GLN A 604 -1.95 11.32 8.30
N GLN A 605 -1.02 11.04 7.38
CA GLN A 605 0.05 10.06 7.60
C GLN A 605 1.07 10.52 8.65
N ARG A 606 1.38 11.82 8.67
CA ARG A 606 2.42 12.37 9.56
C ARG A 606 1.90 12.65 10.97
N PHE A 607 0.66 13.11 11.11
CA PHE A 607 0.12 13.59 12.39
C PHE A 607 -1.12 12.85 12.87
N GLY A 608 -1.67 11.92 12.08
CA GLY A 608 -2.90 11.20 12.43
C GLY A 608 -4.14 12.10 12.47
N VAL A 609 -4.07 13.30 11.90
CA VAL A 609 -5.19 14.25 11.87
C VAL A 609 -6.29 13.77 10.92
N ARG A 610 -7.53 14.07 11.26
CA ARG A 610 -8.67 13.81 10.37
C ARG A 610 -8.67 14.85 9.27
N THR A 611 -9.01 14.43 8.05
CA THR A 611 -8.94 15.33 6.90
C THR A 611 -10.23 15.34 6.11
N VAL A 612 -10.63 16.54 5.69
CA VAL A 612 -11.73 16.75 4.76
C VAL A 612 -11.16 17.51 3.57
N CYS A 613 -11.21 16.89 2.39
CA CYS A 613 -10.81 17.53 1.14
C CYS A 613 -12.08 17.99 0.43
N GLY A 614 -12.39 19.27 0.51
CA GLY A 614 -13.52 19.88 -0.20
C GLY A 614 -13.11 20.32 -1.59
N GLY A 615 -14.00 20.11 -2.56
CA GLY A 615 -14.00 20.75 -3.86
C GLY A 615 -14.96 21.96 -3.89
N GLY A 616 -16.09 21.82 -3.19
CA GLY A 616 -16.96 22.93 -2.82
C GLY A 616 -16.36 23.79 -1.69
N SER A 617 -16.80 25.04 -1.59
CA SER A 617 -16.28 25.92 -0.55
C SER A 617 -17.02 25.72 0.78
N VAL A 618 -16.31 25.29 1.82
CA VAL A 618 -16.70 25.44 3.23
C VAL A 618 -17.10 26.90 3.48
N ALA A 619 -16.52 27.87 2.77
CA ALA A 619 -16.97 29.25 2.85
C ALA A 619 -18.39 29.47 2.32
N ASP A 620 -18.84 28.75 1.30
CA ASP A 620 -20.24 28.79 0.83
C ASP A 620 -21.17 28.07 1.78
N TRP A 621 -20.73 26.96 2.35
CA TRP A 621 -21.44 26.32 3.45
C TRP A 621 -21.65 27.29 4.64
N LEU A 622 -20.60 28.03 5.02
CA LEU A 622 -20.68 29.04 6.08
C LEU A 622 -21.62 30.19 5.72
N GLN A 623 -21.73 30.55 4.45
CA GLN A 623 -22.55 31.68 4.00
C GLN A 623 -24.02 31.31 3.73
N GLY A 624 -24.31 30.06 3.33
CA GLY A 624 -25.65 29.59 2.94
C GLY A 624 -26.72 29.73 4.02
N ARG A 625 -26.34 29.63 5.31
CA ARG A 625 -27.25 29.82 6.45
C ARG A 625 -27.63 31.27 6.73
N CYS A 626 -26.87 32.22 6.19
CA CYS A 626 -27.18 33.64 6.34
C CYS A 626 -28.44 34.05 5.55
N MET A 627 -28.81 33.28 4.51
CA MET A 627 -29.99 33.57 3.68
C MET A 627 -31.24 32.83 4.15
N GLU A 628 -31.13 31.58 4.62
CA GLU A 628 -32.29 30.82 5.11
C GLU A 628 -32.78 31.29 6.49
N SER A 629 -31.88 31.80 7.35
CA SER A 629 -32.27 32.38 8.66
C SER A 629 -32.84 33.80 8.56
N ALA A 630 -32.52 34.55 7.50
CA ALA A 630 -33.04 35.90 7.26
C ALA A 630 -34.44 35.91 6.62
N GLY A 631 -34.87 34.80 5.99
CA GLY A 631 -36.19 34.69 5.35
C GLY A 631 -37.33 34.16 6.24
N GLY A 632 -37.04 33.74 7.47
CA GLY A 632 -37.98 32.99 8.33
C GLY A 632 -38.75 33.78 9.40
N LEU A 633 -38.47 35.07 9.60
CA LEU A 633 -39.02 35.84 10.73
C LEU A 633 -39.95 37.03 10.40
N ASP A 634 -40.17 37.36 9.13
CA ASP A 634 -41.02 38.51 8.74
C ASP A 634 -42.46 38.17 8.28
N ALA A 635 -42.93 36.93 8.44
CA ALA A 635 -44.28 36.53 7.99
C ALA A 635 -45.37 36.45 9.09
N LEU A 636 -45.11 36.91 10.32
CA LEU A 636 -46.13 36.95 11.39
C LEU A 636 -46.07 38.24 12.20
N GLY A 637 -46.51 39.33 11.57
CA GLY A 637 -46.63 40.64 12.21
C GLY A 637 -47.74 41.48 11.62
N SER A 638 -48.99 41.00 11.66
CA SER A 638 -50.15 41.90 11.56
C SER A 638 -50.32 42.66 12.88
N PRO A 639 -50.37 44.01 12.89
CA PRO A 639 -51.13 44.72 13.89
C PRO A 639 -52.52 45.06 13.32
N GLN A 640 -53.53 44.76 14.12
CA GLN A 640 -54.89 45.27 13.95
C GLN A 640 -54.89 46.81 13.90
N ALA A 641 -55.54 47.37 12.89
CA ALA A 641 -56.45 48.53 12.97
C ALA A 641 -57.40 48.49 11.77
#